data_AF-A0A4X1VWV1-F1
#
_entry.id   AF-A0A4X1VWV1-F1
#
_cell.length_a   1.000
_cell.length_b   1.000
_cell.length_c   1.000
_cell.angle_alpha   90.00
_cell.angle_beta   90.00
_cell.angle_gamma   90.00
#
_symmetry.space_group_name_H-M   'P 1'
#
loop_
_entity.id
_entity.type
_entity.pdbx_description
1 polymer ?
#
loop_
_entity_poly.entity_id
_entity_poly.type
_entity_poly.pdbx_seq_one_letter_code
_entity_poly.pdbx_strand_id
1 'polypeptide(L)'
;MPILKNLGVADSKVPRAGTLPLRSSRNPFEEVSGLEEEETGELGTLPNGTSCRRRATLEKLAGLAPFRLGRSPGWRVGSPGDGQPRSFLGRVLTPGMRRSSADFGLLARLQGTRAQGNEEAAGEAARRLAFLRLGRGPKPRRASLAERVVPAGEAAPEPPPKVPEPPKMKEPLSVLEILGLIQQRELARADEHILELEAEELASSGGGAPVPPKAEGAGSPSGGGRRARDVALLYEALQRELWALVRETLAGPGPGAGAGPGAVAQLGQVLVQEEAADGRRGPEAARKLRARWAEAVARAARERLEAAAPGAPGGLAGQLEALRGRLLEDMGVVRGRLAPSYPAGLGAFGVYLRGYHGALAEWIGAAARRRLPLTDRYALLHWHNQVYPREVLGLVDMVALENGELGPLLSPGTLRGLEDECVTDVKAQTRAALLRVLQEDEEHWGSTEDWSSSLAQDVCELLEEHTERAPRISQEFGERMAHCCLGGLAEFLQSFQQRVERFHENPGVRELPPDTYISRTISLVNCGPPLRALAERLARVGPPESEPAREAAASALDRVTRRCHQVLTDLLFQELQPHFNKLMRRKWLNSSEALDGIVGALGAKALALRRMQDEPYQALVAELHRRALVEYVRPLFRGRLRCGSVRTRSRVTGRLREDAAQLQRLFRRLESQASWLDAVVPRLAEVLHLEDTPSIQMEVGMLVRDYPDIRRKHVAALLDMRGLRRTAARHEILAVARDLELSEGGSLSRPRDRAFFADIPVPRPPFCLSLPLFLGRLPLSRLACLPWPRPPSPSRARAQR
;
A
#
# COMPACT_ATOMS: atom_id res chain seq x y z
N MET A 1 -1.44 -51.52 36.55
CA MET A 1 -0.02 -51.89 36.82
C MET A 1 0.90 -51.00 35.98
N PRO A 2 2.15 -50.75 36.41
CA PRO A 2 2.75 -49.41 36.28
C PRO A 2 4.15 -49.39 35.64
N ILE A 3 4.75 -48.19 35.54
CA ILE A 3 6.13 -47.80 35.97
C ILE A 3 6.30 -46.30 35.60
N LEU A 4 6.38 -45.36 36.57
CA LEU A 4 7.60 -44.75 37.16
C LEU A 4 8.50 -44.00 36.13
N LYS A 5 9.13 -42.84 36.38
CA LYS A 5 9.36 -42.04 37.61
C LYS A 5 9.79 -40.58 37.26
N ASN A 6 9.56 -39.65 38.20
CA ASN A 6 10.50 -38.67 38.81
C ASN A 6 11.85 -38.34 38.12
N LEU A 7 12.48 -37.15 38.25
CA LEU A 7 12.29 -35.97 39.13
C LEU A 7 13.09 -34.77 38.56
N GLY A 8 12.84 -33.53 39.00
CA GLY A 8 13.67 -32.37 38.61
C GLY A 8 13.24 -31.04 39.22
N VAL A 9 13.63 -30.79 40.48
CA VAL A 9 13.38 -29.50 41.18
C VAL A 9 14.67 -28.67 41.20
N ALA A 10 14.54 -27.38 40.90
CA ALA A 10 15.50 -26.34 41.24
C ALA A 10 14.73 -25.07 41.60
N ASP A 11 15.09 -24.39 42.68
CA ASP A 11 14.28 -23.32 43.27
C ASP A 11 15.15 -22.15 43.79
N SER A 12 14.53 -20.97 43.86
CA SER A 12 14.99 -19.75 44.52
C SER A 12 16.27 -19.06 44.02
N LYS A 13 16.10 -17.86 43.45
CA LYS A 13 16.81 -16.66 43.91
C LYS A 13 16.09 -15.38 43.53
N VAL A 14 15.87 -14.53 44.53
CA VAL A 14 15.18 -13.22 44.44
C VAL A 14 16.23 -12.11 44.46
N PRO A 15 16.04 -11.04 43.68
CA PRO A 15 16.13 -9.69 44.25
C PRO A 15 14.78 -8.97 44.26
N ARG A 16 14.62 -7.97 45.13
CA ARG A 16 13.38 -7.25 45.40
C ARG A 16 13.64 -5.73 45.34
N ALA A 17 12.58 -4.97 45.09
CA ALA A 17 12.49 -3.50 45.00
C ALA A 17 12.90 -2.88 43.65
N GLY A 18 12.13 -1.87 43.25
CA GLY A 18 12.10 -1.26 41.92
C GLY A 18 10.67 -0.77 41.60
N THR A 19 10.30 0.39 42.12
CA THR A 19 8.92 0.90 42.13
C THR A 19 8.42 1.35 40.75
N LEU A 20 7.28 0.81 40.31
CA LEU A 20 6.55 1.29 39.13
C LEU A 20 5.76 2.57 39.45
N PRO A 21 5.83 3.64 38.63
CA PRO A 21 5.03 4.84 38.82
C PRO A 21 3.60 4.66 38.29
N LEU A 22 2.62 4.95 39.14
CA LEU A 22 1.20 5.05 38.76
C LEU A 22 0.98 6.30 37.88
N ARG A 23 0.61 6.11 36.61
CA ARG A 23 0.12 7.23 35.77
C ARG A 23 -1.31 7.59 36.18
N SER A 24 -1.44 8.66 36.96
CA SER A 24 -2.71 9.34 37.21
C SER A 24 -3.29 9.89 35.91
N SER A 25 -4.57 9.62 35.65
CA SER A 25 -5.37 10.32 34.66
C SER A 25 -5.81 11.67 35.23
N ARG A 26 -5.31 12.77 34.68
CA ARG A 26 -5.65 14.13 35.12
C ARG A 26 -6.29 14.91 33.97
N ASN A 27 -7.58 15.27 34.12
CA ASN A 27 -8.23 16.23 33.24
C ASN A 27 -7.52 17.60 33.35
N PRO A 28 -7.22 18.29 32.23
CA PRO A 28 -6.56 19.60 32.26
C PRO A 28 -7.53 20.80 32.16
N PHE A 29 -8.85 20.59 32.29
CA PHE A 29 -9.88 21.64 32.17
C PHE A 29 -10.99 21.47 33.21
N GLU A 30 -10.76 21.94 34.44
CA GLU A 30 -11.78 22.24 35.44
C GLU A 30 -11.17 23.18 36.51
N GLU A 31 -12.01 23.98 37.19
CA GLU A 31 -11.69 25.10 38.12
C GLU A 31 -11.20 26.43 37.51
N VAL A 32 -12.14 27.35 37.24
CA VAL A 32 -12.32 28.58 38.04
C VAL A 32 -13.83 28.86 38.17
N SER A 33 -14.29 29.22 39.37
CA SER A 33 -15.65 29.73 39.63
C SER A 33 -15.55 31.05 40.40
N GLY A 34 -16.28 32.10 40.00
CA GLY A 34 -16.43 33.32 40.80
C GLY A 34 -16.99 34.54 40.05
N LEU A 35 -17.77 35.36 40.77
CA LEU A 35 -18.28 36.71 40.46
C LEU A 35 -19.30 36.77 39.30
N GLU A 36 -20.63 36.71 39.51
CA GLU A 36 -21.56 37.72 40.10
C GLU A 36 -21.94 38.91 39.16
N GLU A 37 -23.18 39.38 39.32
CA GLU A 37 -23.85 40.57 38.72
C GLU A 37 -24.15 40.53 37.19
N GLU A 38 -25.42 40.38 36.77
CA GLU A 38 -26.36 41.42 36.28
C GLU A 38 -26.33 41.59 34.73
N GLU A 39 -27.39 41.95 33.98
CA GLU A 39 -28.81 42.25 34.29
C GLU A 39 -29.74 41.99 33.06
N THR A 40 -31.05 41.76 33.27
CA THR A 40 -32.19 41.86 32.29
C THR A 40 -32.20 40.96 31.03
N GLY A 41 -33.34 40.87 30.30
CA GLY A 41 -33.33 40.34 28.91
C GLY A 41 -34.52 39.57 28.30
N GLU A 42 -35.61 39.33 29.03
CA GLU A 42 -36.98 39.06 28.51
C GLU A 42 -37.31 37.83 27.57
N LEU A 43 -38.64 37.66 27.41
CA LEU A 43 -39.45 36.55 26.90
C LEU A 43 -39.20 36.11 25.43
N GLY A 44 -39.43 34.81 25.13
CA GLY A 44 -39.30 34.26 23.75
C GLY A 44 -39.96 32.90 23.48
N THR A 45 -41.26 32.78 23.73
CA THR A 45 -42.16 31.60 23.55
C THR A 45 -41.80 30.51 22.50
N LEU A 46 -41.76 29.25 22.97
CA LEU A 46 -42.11 28.02 22.21
C LEU A 46 -43.58 28.09 21.70
N PRO A 47 -44.06 27.28 20.71
CA PRO A 47 -43.81 25.82 20.64
C PRO A 47 -43.89 25.12 19.24
N ASN A 48 -43.95 23.78 19.30
CA ASN A 48 -44.43 22.81 18.30
C ASN A 48 -43.59 22.55 17.04
N GLY A 49 -42.93 21.39 17.03
CA GLY A 49 -42.67 20.65 15.79
C GLY A 49 -43.75 19.59 15.53
N THR A 50 -43.82 19.07 14.30
CA THR A 50 -44.52 17.80 14.02
C THR A 50 -43.83 17.02 12.91
N SER A 51 -43.91 15.69 12.98
CA SER A 51 -43.38 14.79 11.96
C SER A 51 -44.22 14.75 10.69
N CYS A 52 -43.61 14.55 9.52
CA CYS A 52 -44.08 13.51 8.61
C CYS A 52 -43.04 13.06 7.57
N ARG A 53 -43.21 11.81 7.08
CA ARG A 53 -42.56 11.31 5.87
C ARG A 53 -43.33 11.77 4.64
N ARG A 54 -42.64 12.01 3.51
CA ARG A 54 -43.09 11.53 2.18
C ARG A 54 -41.95 11.58 1.15
N ARG A 55 -42.12 10.79 0.08
CA ARG A 55 -41.31 10.87 -1.14
C ARG A 55 -41.79 12.04 -1.99
N ALA A 56 -40.87 12.70 -2.68
CA ALA A 56 -41.15 13.47 -3.89
C ALA A 56 -40.03 13.18 -4.90
N THR A 57 -40.31 13.30 -6.21
CA THR A 57 -39.37 12.94 -7.28
C THR A 57 -39.52 13.88 -8.46
N LEU A 58 -38.37 14.14 -9.11
CA LEU A 58 -38.18 14.67 -10.46
C LEU A 58 -38.42 16.17 -10.72
N GLU A 59 -37.72 16.60 -11.78
CA GLU A 59 -37.73 17.92 -12.46
C GLU A 59 -37.15 19.11 -11.65
N LYS A 60 -36.28 19.97 -12.22
CA LYS A 60 -35.80 20.12 -13.60
C LYS A 60 -34.36 20.67 -13.65
N LEU A 61 -33.54 20.15 -14.55
CA LEU A 61 -32.78 20.94 -15.53
C LEU A 61 -32.49 20.05 -16.75
N ALA A 62 -32.37 20.64 -17.94
CA ALA A 62 -32.34 19.88 -19.21
C ALA A 62 -31.48 20.56 -20.28
N GLY A 63 -30.95 19.74 -21.20
CA GLY A 63 -30.04 20.14 -22.28
C GLY A 63 -28.73 19.32 -22.21
N LEU A 64 -28.21 18.70 -23.28
CA LEU A 64 -28.63 18.73 -24.69
C LEU A 64 -28.64 17.34 -25.34
N ALA A 65 -29.79 17.04 -25.95
CA ALA A 65 -30.10 16.40 -27.24
C ALA A 65 -29.25 15.28 -27.92
N PRO A 66 -29.87 14.42 -28.79
CA PRO A 66 -29.30 13.10 -29.14
C PRO A 66 -29.35 12.65 -30.62
N PHE A 67 -28.68 11.54 -30.93
CA PHE A 67 -29.06 10.55 -31.98
C PHE A 67 -28.87 9.15 -31.36
N ARG A 68 -29.78 8.14 -31.39
CA ARG A 68 -30.63 7.53 -32.45
C ARG A 68 -29.79 6.89 -33.57
N LEU A 69 -29.97 5.64 -34.03
CA LEU A 69 -30.94 4.54 -33.74
C LEU A 69 -30.15 3.23 -33.41
N GLY A 70 -30.73 2.04 -33.12
CA GLY A 70 -32.10 1.54 -33.22
C GLY A 70 -32.33 0.23 -32.43
N ARG A 71 -33.45 -0.49 -32.68
CA ARG A 71 -33.98 -1.54 -31.79
C ARG A 71 -34.36 -2.84 -32.52
N SER A 72 -33.97 -3.99 -31.93
CA SER A 72 -34.78 -5.24 -31.85
C SER A 72 -35.00 -6.08 -33.15
N PRO A 73 -35.55 -7.33 -33.06
CA PRO A 73 -35.10 -8.40 -32.15
C PRO A 73 -35.12 -9.85 -32.72
N GLY A 74 -34.11 -10.65 -32.35
CA GLY A 74 -34.24 -12.09 -32.01
C GLY A 74 -34.37 -13.13 -33.14
N TRP A 75 -34.06 -14.40 -32.79
CA TRP A 75 -34.78 -15.66 -33.04
C TRP A 75 -34.13 -16.76 -32.14
N ARG A 76 -34.60 -18.02 -32.15
CA ARG A 76 -34.25 -19.03 -31.11
C ARG A 76 -33.98 -20.44 -31.67
N VAL A 77 -33.21 -21.24 -30.91
CA VAL A 77 -32.97 -22.69 -31.00
C VAL A 77 -31.91 -23.13 -32.03
N GLY A 78 -30.97 -23.99 -31.58
CA GLY A 78 -29.97 -24.65 -32.45
C GLY A 78 -28.74 -25.20 -31.70
N SER A 79 -28.71 -26.51 -31.44
CA SER A 79 -27.57 -27.33 -30.95
C SER A 79 -27.90 -28.81 -31.22
N PRO A 80 -26.94 -29.76 -31.29
CA PRO A 80 -25.51 -29.70 -30.91
C PRO A 80 -24.54 -30.08 -32.06
N GLY A 81 -23.24 -30.20 -31.76
CA GLY A 81 -22.26 -30.87 -32.65
C GLY A 81 -20.80 -30.44 -32.44
N ASP A 82 -19.91 -31.42 -32.27
CA ASP A 82 -18.47 -31.33 -31.95
C ASP A 82 -17.58 -30.43 -32.83
N GLY A 83 -16.38 -30.08 -32.31
CA GLY A 83 -15.21 -29.78 -33.15
C GLY A 83 -14.34 -28.58 -32.77
N GLN A 84 -13.25 -28.79 -32.02
CA GLN A 84 -12.01 -28.02 -32.19
C GLN A 84 -11.29 -28.50 -33.48
N PRO A 85 -10.34 -27.74 -34.12
CA PRO A 85 -9.39 -26.83 -33.45
C PRO A 85 -8.89 -25.56 -34.21
N ARG A 86 -8.03 -24.79 -33.49
CA ARG A 86 -6.84 -24.03 -33.97
C ARG A 86 -6.97 -22.77 -34.85
N SER A 87 -6.51 -21.66 -34.25
CA SER A 87 -5.60 -20.61 -34.79
C SER A 87 -5.80 -20.08 -36.22
N PHE A 88 -6.25 -18.83 -36.32
CA PHE A 88 -6.29 -18.06 -37.56
C PHE A 88 -4.98 -17.26 -37.77
N LEU A 89 -4.21 -17.57 -38.83
CA LEU A 89 -3.11 -16.74 -39.33
C LEU A 89 -3.09 -16.75 -40.87
N GLY A 90 -2.71 -15.61 -41.45
CA GLY A 90 -2.86 -15.29 -42.88
C GLY A 90 -4.03 -14.32 -43.11
N ARG A 91 -3.95 -13.37 -44.04
CA ARG A 91 -2.99 -13.12 -45.15
C ARG A 91 -2.31 -11.73 -44.91
N VAL A 92 -1.28 -11.25 -45.61
CA VAL A 92 -1.03 -11.22 -47.07
C VAL A 92 0.47 -11.28 -47.41
N LEU A 93 0.82 -11.99 -48.49
CA LEU A 93 2.06 -11.89 -49.26
C LEU A 93 1.78 -12.19 -50.74
N THR A 94 2.72 -11.78 -51.63
CA THR A 94 2.97 -12.14 -53.06
C THR A 94 2.94 -10.93 -54.04
N PRO A 95 3.65 -10.98 -55.20
CA PRO A 95 4.94 -11.65 -55.49
C PRO A 95 5.93 -10.91 -56.46
N GLY A 96 7.21 -11.33 -56.46
CA GLY A 96 8.14 -11.27 -57.61
C GLY A 96 8.97 -9.96 -57.78
N MET A 97 10.09 -9.93 -58.53
CA MET A 97 10.70 -10.94 -59.43
C MET A 97 12.18 -10.58 -59.82
N ARG A 98 13.02 -11.59 -60.13
CA ARG A 98 14.39 -11.54 -60.76
C ARG A 98 15.53 -10.98 -59.88
N ARG A 99 16.80 -11.46 -59.81
CA ARG A 99 17.77 -12.26 -60.64
C ARG A 99 18.79 -11.46 -61.47
N SER A 100 20.04 -11.38 -60.97
CA SER A 100 21.35 -11.70 -61.63
C SER A 100 22.51 -11.25 -60.71
N SER A 101 23.48 -12.08 -60.31
CA SER A 101 24.69 -12.56 -61.03
C SER A 101 25.66 -11.44 -61.48
N ALA A 102 26.97 -11.52 -61.27
CA ALA A 102 27.80 -12.71 -61.00
C ALA A 102 28.86 -12.52 -59.87
N ASP A 103 30.11 -12.91 -60.13
CA ASP A 103 31.05 -13.56 -59.19
C ASP A 103 32.46 -12.89 -59.23
N PHE A 104 33.49 -13.21 -58.42
CA PHE A 104 33.91 -14.43 -57.68
C PHE A 104 34.55 -14.08 -56.31
N GLY A 105 34.94 -14.99 -55.41
CA GLY A 105 34.87 -16.47 -55.37
C GLY A 105 36.18 -17.12 -54.88
N LEU A 106 36.07 -18.21 -54.09
CA LEU A 106 37.17 -19.05 -53.54
C LEU A 106 38.03 -18.37 -52.43
N LEU A 107 38.58 -19.07 -51.42
CA LEU A 107 38.67 -20.51 -51.11
C LEU A 107 38.19 -20.87 -49.68
N ALA A 108 37.71 -22.12 -49.56
CA ALA A 108 37.91 -23.11 -48.49
C ALA A 108 37.82 -22.69 -47.00
N ARG A 109 36.86 -23.22 -46.21
CA ARG A 109 36.75 -24.60 -45.66
C ARG A 109 37.88 -24.98 -44.68
N LEU A 110 37.64 -25.64 -43.53
CA LEU A 110 36.42 -26.08 -42.82
C LEU A 110 36.80 -26.44 -41.36
N GLN A 111 35.85 -26.38 -40.42
CA GLN A 111 35.72 -27.20 -39.18
C GLN A 111 36.92 -27.33 -38.19
N GLY A 112 36.74 -27.27 -36.86
CA GLY A 112 35.53 -26.97 -36.09
C GLY A 112 35.57 -27.47 -34.63
N THR A 113 34.64 -26.96 -33.82
CA THR A 113 34.05 -27.56 -32.60
C THR A 113 34.93 -28.11 -31.45
N ARG A 114 34.77 -27.47 -30.27
CA ARG A 114 34.70 -28.07 -28.91
C ARG A 114 35.98 -28.72 -28.31
N ALA A 115 36.13 -28.85 -26.99
CA ALA A 115 35.57 -28.13 -25.82
C ALA A 115 36.29 -28.59 -24.52
N GLN A 116 36.23 -27.73 -23.48
CA GLN A 116 36.40 -28.03 -22.03
C GLN A 116 37.71 -28.68 -21.51
N GLY A 117 38.14 -28.22 -20.34
CA GLY A 117 39.17 -28.86 -19.52
C GLY A 117 39.59 -27.98 -18.33
N ASN A 118 39.26 -28.41 -17.11
CA ASN A 118 39.97 -28.00 -15.89
C ASN A 118 41.37 -28.69 -15.89
N GLU A 119 42.38 -28.38 -15.07
CA GLU A 119 42.39 -28.36 -13.58
C GLU A 119 43.54 -27.51 -13.00
N GLU A 120 43.75 -27.65 -11.69
CA GLU A 120 44.53 -26.79 -10.79
C GLU A 120 46.02 -27.20 -10.63
N ALA A 121 46.62 -26.61 -9.59
CA ALA A 121 47.70 -27.14 -8.75
C ALA A 121 49.14 -26.70 -9.05
N ALA A 122 49.85 -26.38 -7.97
CA ALA A 122 51.23 -25.94 -7.94
C ALA A 122 52.21 -27.13 -7.95
N GLY A 123 53.44 -26.89 -8.43
CA GLY A 123 54.55 -27.83 -8.36
C GLY A 123 55.90 -27.10 -8.46
N GLU A 124 56.77 -27.29 -7.47
CA GLU A 124 58.04 -26.57 -7.30
C GLU A 124 59.25 -27.49 -7.57
N ALA A 125 60.42 -26.89 -7.86
CA ALA A 125 61.77 -27.47 -7.79
C ALA A 125 62.15 -28.55 -8.86
N ALA A 126 63.40 -28.72 -9.31
CA ALA A 126 64.68 -27.98 -9.17
C ALA A 126 65.78 -28.60 -10.08
N ARG A 127 67.03 -28.08 -10.01
CA ARG A 127 68.33 -28.70 -10.47
C ARG A 127 68.55 -28.67 -12.00
N ARG A 128 69.75 -28.67 -12.61
CA ARG A 128 71.21 -28.55 -12.29
C ARG A 128 71.95 -28.47 -13.66
N LEU A 129 73.15 -27.94 -13.94
CA LEU A 129 74.27 -27.18 -13.32
C LEU A 129 74.81 -26.22 -14.44
N ALA A 130 75.20 -24.96 -14.20
CA ALA A 130 76.46 -24.46 -13.62
C ALA A 130 77.78 -24.83 -14.37
N PHE A 131 78.46 -23.82 -14.91
CA PHE A 131 79.90 -23.78 -15.18
C PHE A 131 80.52 -22.54 -14.50
N LEU A 132 81.77 -22.65 -14.02
CA LEU A 132 82.44 -21.64 -13.19
C LEU A 132 83.92 -21.47 -13.55
N ARG A 133 84.38 -20.22 -13.62
CA ARG A 133 85.73 -19.74 -13.21
C ARG A 133 85.69 -18.19 -13.25
N LEU A 134 85.82 -17.43 -12.16
CA LEU A 134 86.80 -17.31 -11.05
C LEU A 134 88.01 -16.40 -11.33
N GLY A 135 88.04 -15.27 -10.63
CA GLY A 135 89.20 -14.38 -10.43
C GLY A 135 88.96 -13.43 -9.24
N ARG A 136 89.91 -13.32 -8.30
CA ARG A 136 89.95 -12.34 -7.18
C ARG A 136 90.77 -11.10 -7.67
N GLY A 137 90.67 -9.84 -7.21
CA GLY A 137 90.59 -9.28 -5.84
C GLY A 137 92.00 -9.17 -5.18
N PRO A 138 92.33 -8.24 -4.22
CA PRO A 138 91.61 -7.05 -3.68
C PRO A 138 92.43 -5.79 -3.18
N LYS A 139 91.83 -4.58 -3.16
CA LYS A 139 92.10 -3.40 -2.26
C LYS A 139 93.52 -2.66 -2.33
N PRO A 140 94.02 -1.83 -1.35
CA PRO A 140 94.06 -0.34 -1.51
C PRO A 140 95.30 0.49 -0.98
N ARG A 141 95.39 1.82 -1.27
CA ARG A 141 96.09 2.98 -0.58
C ARG A 141 96.67 4.00 -1.62
N ARG A 142 97.19 5.23 -1.31
CA ARG A 142 96.83 6.41 -0.44
C ARG A 142 97.87 7.57 -0.70
N ALA A 143 97.62 8.81 -0.20
CA ALA A 143 98.49 10.03 -0.19
C ALA A 143 98.51 10.86 -1.51
N SER A 144 98.79 12.18 -1.58
CA SER A 144 98.94 13.34 -0.62
C SER A 144 98.75 14.65 -1.45
N LEU A 145 98.16 15.79 -1.05
CA LEU A 145 98.22 16.67 0.15
C LEU A 145 99.39 17.70 0.16
N ALA A 146 99.15 18.88 -0.45
CA ALA A 146 99.72 20.24 -0.23
C ALA A 146 99.06 21.17 -1.30
N GLU A 147 98.28 22.22 -1.03
CA GLU A 147 98.48 23.48 -0.27
C GLU A 147 99.33 24.56 -0.99
N ARG A 148 98.67 25.65 -1.46
CA ARG A 148 99.10 27.05 -1.25
C ARG A 148 98.06 28.10 -1.68
N VAL A 149 98.31 29.37 -1.34
CA VAL A 149 97.37 30.52 -1.37
C VAL A 149 97.80 31.60 -2.38
N VAL A 150 96.85 32.45 -2.76
CA VAL A 150 96.87 33.55 -3.74
C VAL A 150 97.81 34.72 -3.35
N PRO A 151 98.37 35.45 -4.34
CA PRO A 151 98.38 36.93 -4.32
C PRO A 151 97.78 37.56 -5.60
N ALA A 152 97.61 38.89 -5.63
CA ALA A 152 96.76 39.62 -6.59
C ALA A 152 97.49 40.67 -7.48
N GLY A 153 96.76 41.23 -8.46
CA GLY A 153 97.22 42.16 -9.51
C GLY A 153 97.11 41.51 -10.91
N GLU A 154 96.77 42.17 -12.01
CA GLU A 154 96.47 43.60 -12.28
C GLU A 154 95.30 43.72 -13.31
N ALA A 155 95.05 44.87 -13.96
CA ALA A 155 93.71 45.22 -14.47
C ALA A 155 93.44 45.16 -16.00
N ALA A 156 92.20 44.77 -16.34
CA ALA A 156 91.40 45.09 -17.56
C ALA A 156 91.87 44.50 -18.93
N PRO A 157 90.97 44.44 -19.97
CA PRO A 157 89.53 44.76 -20.01
C PRO A 157 88.62 43.55 -20.33
N GLU A 158 87.30 43.76 -20.30
CA GLU A 158 86.29 42.75 -20.64
C GLU A 158 86.08 42.57 -22.17
N PRO A 159 85.78 41.34 -22.65
CA PRO A 159 85.11 41.14 -23.93
C PRO A 159 83.58 41.34 -23.79
N PRO A 160 82.89 41.94 -24.78
CA PRO A 160 81.48 42.30 -24.64
C PRO A 160 80.53 41.08 -24.62
N PRO A 161 79.34 41.21 -24.00
CA PRO A 161 78.35 40.13 -23.93
C PRO A 161 77.81 39.77 -25.31
N LYS A 162 77.64 38.47 -25.56
CA LYS A 162 76.93 37.99 -26.76
C LYS A 162 75.44 38.34 -26.65
N VAL A 163 74.97 39.14 -27.58
CA VAL A 163 73.53 39.39 -27.81
C VAL A 163 72.85 38.04 -28.10
N PRO A 164 71.69 37.73 -27.48
CA PRO A 164 70.93 36.53 -27.84
C PRO A 164 70.44 36.62 -29.29
N GLU A 165 70.62 35.56 -30.07
CA GLU A 165 70.06 35.48 -31.42
C GLU A 165 68.53 35.56 -31.36
N PRO A 166 67.87 36.31 -32.26
CA PRO A 166 66.42 36.33 -32.32
C PRO A 166 65.90 34.93 -32.69
N PRO A 167 64.77 34.48 -32.12
CA PRO A 167 64.19 33.20 -32.49
C PRO A 167 63.84 33.22 -33.98
N LYS A 168 64.39 32.26 -34.73
CA LYS A 168 64.07 32.08 -36.14
C LYS A 168 62.57 31.81 -36.24
N MET A 169 61.85 32.68 -36.95
CA MET A 169 60.48 32.41 -37.37
C MET A 169 60.50 31.09 -38.13
N LYS A 170 59.73 30.10 -37.66
CA LYS A 170 59.50 28.87 -38.41
C LYS A 170 58.65 29.23 -39.63
N GLU A 171 58.93 28.62 -40.76
CA GLU A 171 58.00 28.65 -41.89
C GLU A 171 56.74 27.85 -41.47
N PRO A 172 55.52 28.35 -41.74
CA PRO A 172 54.29 27.65 -41.39
C PRO A 172 54.20 26.33 -42.17
N LEU A 173 53.80 25.25 -41.49
CA LEU A 173 53.67 23.95 -42.13
C LEU A 173 52.62 23.96 -43.23
N SER A 174 52.87 23.24 -44.32
CA SER A 174 51.88 23.11 -45.39
C SER A 174 50.64 22.35 -44.92
N VAL A 175 49.51 22.59 -45.58
CA VAL A 175 48.23 21.92 -45.33
C VAL A 175 48.37 20.38 -45.31
N LEU A 176 49.25 19.82 -46.15
CA LEU A 176 49.49 18.37 -46.19
C LEU A 176 50.33 17.86 -45.02
N GLU A 177 51.27 18.65 -44.51
CA GLU A 177 52.07 18.29 -43.32
C GLU A 177 51.23 18.37 -42.05
N ILE A 178 50.35 19.37 -41.92
CA ILE A 178 49.38 19.45 -40.81
C ILE A 178 48.41 18.27 -40.85
N LEU A 179 47.91 17.89 -42.04
CA LEU A 179 47.11 16.68 -42.20
C LEU A 179 47.91 15.41 -41.81
N GLY A 180 49.22 15.39 -42.08
CA GLY A 180 50.14 14.36 -41.61
C GLY A 180 50.25 14.29 -40.09
N LEU A 181 50.33 15.43 -39.39
CA LEU A 181 50.33 15.49 -37.91
C LEU A 181 49.01 14.96 -37.32
N ILE A 182 47.87 15.27 -37.95
CA ILE A 182 46.57 14.73 -37.55
C ILE A 182 46.55 13.20 -37.69
N GLN A 183 47.02 12.66 -38.82
CA GLN A 183 47.12 11.20 -39.05
C GLN A 183 48.11 10.51 -38.09
N GLN A 184 49.18 11.20 -37.69
CA GLN A 184 50.15 10.72 -36.69
C GLN A 184 49.66 10.91 -35.24
N ARG A 185 48.48 11.51 -35.04
CA ARG A 185 47.88 11.82 -33.73
C ARG A 185 48.73 12.74 -32.85
N GLU A 186 49.48 13.67 -33.45
CA GLU A 186 50.11 14.81 -32.76
C GLU A 186 49.16 16.02 -32.70
N LEU A 187 47.97 15.81 -32.13
CA LEU A 187 46.81 16.69 -32.32
C LEU A 187 47.00 18.09 -31.72
N ALA A 188 47.76 18.23 -30.62
CA ALA A 188 48.03 19.54 -30.01
C ALA A 188 48.97 20.43 -30.85
N ARG A 189 49.84 19.83 -31.69
CA ARG A 189 50.68 20.55 -32.66
C ARG A 189 49.92 20.84 -33.95
N ALA A 190 49.06 19.92 -34.38
CA ALA A 190 48.17 20.16 -35.51
C ALA A 190 47.23 21.35 -35.26
N ASP A 191 46.65 21.46 -34.05
CA ASP A 191 45.82 22.59 -33.64
C ASP A 191 46.62 23.91 -33.56
N GLU A 192 47.84 23.89 -32.99
CA GLU A 192 48.75 25.04 -32.96
C GLU A 192 49.01 25.60 -34.38
N HIS A 193 49.33 24.74 -35.35
CA HIS A 193 49.56 25.16 -36.74
C HIS A 193 48.27 25.54 -37.49
N ILE A 194 47.11 25.00 -37.13
CA ILE A 194 45.80 25.47 -37.66
C ILE A 194 45.49 26.88 -37.15
N LEU A 195 45.76 27.16 -35.86
CA LEU A 195 45.62 28.49 -35.27
C LEU A 195 46.59 29.52 -35.87
N GLU A 196 47.81 29.11 -36.23
CA GLU A 196 48.76 29.95 -36.98
C GLU A 196 48.23 30.29 -38.37
N LEU A 197 47.78 29.32 -39.17
CA LEU A 197 47.19 29.57 -40.49
C LEU A 197 45.94 30.46 -40.44
N GLU A 198 45.12 30.34 -39.39
CA GLU A 198 43.98 31.24 -39.16
C GLU A 198 44.42 32.68 -38.85
N ALA A 199 45.48 32.85 -38.05
CA ALA A 199 46.04 34.15 -37.76
C ALA A 199 46.67 34.80 -39.01
N GLU A 200 47.35 34.02 -39.85
CA GLU A 200 47.89 34.48 -41.13
C GLU A 200 46.82 34.92 -42.12
N GLU A 201 45.70 34.19 -42.23
CA GLU A 201 44.57 34.58 -43.08
C GLU A 201 43.86 35.84 -42.57
N LEU A 202 43.68 35.97 -41.25
CA LEU A 202 43.12 37.18 -40.64
C LEU A 202 44.05 38.40 -40.82
N ALA A 203 45.36 38.23 -40.67
CA ALA A 203 46.35 39.28 -40.94
C ALA A 203 46.39 39.67 -42.43
N SER A 204 46.35 38.68 -43.33
CA SER A 204 46.31 38.88 -44.79
C SER A 204 45.03 39.59 -45.25
N SER A 205 43.92 39.38 -44.55
CA SER A 205 42.64 40.05 -44.81
C SER A 205 42.52 41.44 -44.17
N GLY A 206 43.28 41.72 -43.10
CA GLY A 206 43.25 43.00 -42.38
C GLY A 206 44.17 44.09 -42.97
N GLY A 207 45.13 43.73 -43.81
CA GLY A 207 46.17 44.63 -44.32
C GLY A 207 45.81 45.46 -45.56
N GLY A 208 44.76 46.29 -45.53
CA GLY A 208 44.39 47.12 -46.69
C GLY A 208 43.52 48.35 -46.36
N ALA A 209 44.06 49.55 -46.58
CA ALA A 209 43.34 50.82 -46.39
C ALA A 209 42.35 51.12 -47.55
N PRO A 210 41.26 51.86 -47.32
CA PRO A 210 40.23 52.08 -48.34
C PRO A 210 40.68 53.02 -49.47
N VAL A 211 40.59 52.53 -50.71
CA VAL A 211 40.84 53.27 -51.96
C VAL A 211 39.62 53.10 -52.87
N PRO A 212 39.11 54.17 -53.52
CA PRO A 212 37.88 54.10 -54.31
C PRO A 212 38.03 53.24 -55.58
N PRO A 213 36.93 52.65 -56.10
CA PRO A 213 36.98 51.63 -57.14
C PRO A 213 37.37 52.20 -58.52
N LYS A 214 38.25 51.48 -59.21
CA LYS A 214 38.35 51.49 -60.68
C LYS A 214 38.17 50.07 -61.21
N ALA A 215 37.60 49.98 -62.41
CA ALA A 215 37.07 48.74 -62.96
C ALA A 215 38.11 47.91 -63.74
N GLU A 216 37.75 46.62 -63.90
CA GLU A 216 38.25 45.66 -64.90
C GLU A 216 39.76 45.34 -64.91
N GLY A 217 40.08 44.22 -64.26
CA GLY A 217 41.28 43.42 -64.49
C GLY A 217 41.00 41.97 -64.09
N ALA A 218 41.13 41.02 -65.02
CA ALA A 218 40.77 39.62 -64.79
C ALA A 218 41.81 38.90 -63.91
N GLY A 219 41.63 38.93 -62.59
CA GLY A 219 42.51 38.31 -61.59
C GLY A 219 41.79 37.32 -60.67
N SER A 220 42.18 36.04 -60.76
CA SER A 220 41.80 34.88 -59.94
C SER A 220 40.89 35.10 -58.71
N PRO A 221 39.68 34.49 -58.66
CA PRO A 221 38.86 34.51 -57.45
C PRO A 221 39.47 33.68 -56.32
N SER A 222 39.31 34.19 -55.10
CA SER A 222 39.38 33.47 -53.82
C SER A 222 40.68 32.71 -53.50
N GLY A 223 41.80 33.44 -53.36
CA GLY A 223 42.98 32.92 -52.64
C GLY A 223 42.64 32.50 -51.20
N GLY A 224 42.23 33.46 -50.37
CA GLY A 224 41.80 33.16 -48.99
C GLY A 224 40.51 32.33 -48.89
N GLY A 225 39.62 32.42 -49.89
CA GLY A 225 38.43 31.57 -49.95
C GLY A 225 38.71 30.10 -50.33
N ARG A 226 39.95 29.75 -50.71
CA ARG A 226 40.45 28.36 -50.73
C ARG A 226 41.07 28.00 -49.40
N ARG A 227 42.03 28.79 -48.91
CA ARG A 227 42.71 28.57 -47.62
C ARG A 227 41.74 28.43 -46.45
N ALA A 228 40.68 29.24 -46.38
CA ALA A 228 39.62 29.11 -45.37
C ALA A 228 38.83 27.78 -45.47
N ARG A 229 38.74 27.16 -46.64
CA ARG A 229 38.19 25.80 -46.82
C ARG A 229 39.21 24.74 -46.44
N ASP A 230 40.48 24.95 -46.77
CA ASP A 230 41.57 24.03 -46.40
C ASP A 230 41.72 23.95 -44.88
N VAL A 231 41.71 25.10 -44.19
CA VAL A 231 41.62 25.23 -42.72
C VAL A 231 40.37 24.54 -42.18
N ALA A 232 39.20 24.74 -42.78
CA ALA A 232 37.98 24.07 -42.34
C ALA A 232 38.07 22.53 -42.48
N LEU A 233 38.64 22.02 -43.57
CA LEU A 233 38.84 20.59 -43.80
C LEU A 233 39.87 19.98 -42.84
N LEU A 234 40.97 20.69 -42.54
CA LEU A 234 41.94 20.32 -41.51
C LEU A 234 41.28 20.27 -40.14
N TYR A 235 40.48 21.27 -39.79
CA TYR A 235 39.79 21.34 -38.50
C TYR A 235 38.69 20.27 -38.37
N GLU A 236 37.99 19.93 -39.46
CA GLU A 236 37.09 18.76 -39.47
C GLU A 236 37.87 17.44 -39.31
N ALA A 237 39.05 17.28 -39.93
CA ALA A 237 39.90 16.10 -39.77
C ALA A 237 40.41 15.98 -38.32
N LEU A 238 40.84 17.10 -37.73
CA LEU A 238 41.19 17.21 -36.31
C LEU A 238 40.02 16.80 -35.41
N GLN A 239 38.80 17.30 -35.67
CA GLN A 239 37.61 16.88 -34.90
C GLN A 239 37.25 15.39 -35.06
N ARG A 240 37.49 14.77 -36.23
CA ARG A 240 37.25 13.34 -36.44
C ARG A 240 38.16 12.48 -35.54
N GLU A 241 39.47 12.74 -35.52
CA GLU A 241 40.40 12.06 -34.62
C GLU A 241 40.17 12.45 -33.14
N LEU A 242 39.86 13.74 -32.91
CA LEU A 242 39.23 14.30 -31.70
C LEU A 242 38.27 13.32 -31.02
N TRP A 243 37.19 12.99 -31.73
CA TRP A 243 36.12 12.16 -31.21
C TRP A 243 36.38 10.66 -31.34
N ALA A 244 37.33 10.23 -32.19
CA ALA A 244 37.82 8.85 -32.20
C ALA A 244 38.57 8.51 -30.91
N LEU A 245 39.50 9.37 -30.48
CA LEU A 245 40.20 9.22 -29.20
C LEU A 245 39.23 9.19 -28.00
N VAL A 246 38.17 10.01 -28.00
CA VAL A 246 37.15 9.97 -26.94
C VAL A 246 36.44 8.61 -26.86
N ARG A 247 36.16 7.95 -27.99
CA ARG A 247 35.60 6.59 -28.02
C ARG A 247 36.62 5.54 -27.58
N GLU A 248 37.84 5.58 -28.13
CA GLU A 248 38.91 4.61 -27.84
C GLU A 248 39.35 4.64 -26.37
N THR A 249 39.48 5.84 -25.78
CA THR A 249 39.90 6.01 -24.37
C THR A 249 38.88 5.50 -23.36
N LEU A 250 37.59 5.40 -23.74
CA LEU A 250 36.54 4.71 -22.99
C LEU A 250 36.46 3.21 -23.30
N ALA A 251 36.86 2.77 -24.49
CA ALA A 251 36.78 1.36 -24.91
C ALA A 251 37.61 0.41 -24.02
N GLY A 252 38.69 0.91 -23.42
CA GLY A 252 39.63 0.11 -22.64
C GLY A 252 40.79 -0.43 -23.49
N PRO A 253 41.83 -1.02 -22.85
CA PRO A 253 43.02 -1.50 -23.54
C PRO A 253 42.76 -2.83 -24.28
N GLY A 254 42.01 -2.77 -25.38
CA GLY A 254 41.93 -3.87 -26.33
C GLY A 254 43.27 -4.10 -27.04
N PRO A 255 43.56 -5.31 -27.54
CA PRO A 255 44.82 -5.64 -28.21
C PRO A 255 44.91 -4.96 -29.59
N GLY A 256 45.23 -3.67 -29.59
CA GLY A 256 45.35 -2.80 -30.78
C GLY A 256 44.95 -1.34 -30.57
N ALA A 257 44.21 -0.99 -29.51
CA ALA A 257 43.67 0.36 -29.28
C ALA A 257 44.56 1.18 -28.31
N GLY A 258 45.68 1.70 -28.81
CA GLY A 258 46.76 2.32 -28.02
C GLY A 258 46.53 3.76 -27.52
N ALA A 259 45.33 4.14 -27.10
CA ALA A 259 45.04 5.50 -26.61
C ALA A 259 45.52 5.70 -25.15
N GLY A 260 46.83 5.88 -24.96
CA GLY A 260 47.45 6.09 -23.65
C GLY A 260 47.19 7.48 -23.02
N PRO A 261 47.62 7.72 -21.76
CA PRO A 261 47.40 9.00 -21.05
C PRO A 261 47.87 10.23 -21.82
N GLY A 262 48.96 10.13 -22.59
CA GLY A 262 49.47 11.21 -23.43
C GLY A 262 48.49 11.65 -24.54
N ALA A 263 47.66 10.76 -25.07
CA ALA A 263 46.63 11.11 -26.06
C ALA A 263 45.48 11.89 -25.41
N VAL A 264 45.11 11.56 -24.17
CA VAL A 264 44.13 12.32 -23.37
C VAL A 264 44.69 13.68 -22.97
N ALA A 265 45.98 13.76 -22.66
CA ALA A 265 46.65 15.03 -22.37
C ALA A 265 46.69 15.96 -23.59
N GLN A 266 46.98 15.43 -24.79
CA GLN A 266 46.92 16.23 -26.04
C GLN A 266 45.49 16.70 -26.35
N LEU A 267 44.48 15.83 -26.20
CA LEU A 267 43.06 16.21 -26.29
C LEU A 267 42.72 17.35 -25.32
N GLY A 268 43.20 17.27 -24.08
CA GLY A 268 43.03 18.32 -23.08
C GLY A 268 43.77 19.61 -23.40
N GLN A 269 44.94 19.55 -24.05
CA GLN A 269 45.68 20.71 -24.52
C GLN A 269 44.93 21.45 -25.64
N VAL A 270 44.48 20.72 -26.67
CA VAL A 270 43.67 21.27 -27.78
C VAL A 270 42.41 21.98 -27.24
N LEU A 271 41.71 21.38 -26.28
CA LEU A 271 40.54 22.00 -25.66
C LEU A 271 40.84 23.34 -24.98
N VAL A 272 42.03 23.50 -24.36
CA VAL A 272 42.46 24.75 -23.73
C VAL A 272 43.02 25.75 -24.76
N GLN A 273 43.72 25.28 -25.79
CA GLN A 273 44.21 26.10 -26.92
C GLN A 273 43.04 26.75 -27.66
N GLU A 274 42.02 25.97 -28.00
CA GLU A 274 40.80 26.43 -28.69
C GLU A 274 39.86 27.24 -27.77
N GLU A 275 39.76 26.96 -26.47
CA GLU A 275 39.01 27.81 -25.53
C GLU A 275 39.69 29.19 -25.37
N ALA A 276 41.02 29.23 -25.34
CA ALA A 276 41.79 30.48 -25.37
C ALA A 276 41.75 31.19 -26.75
N ALA A 277 41.56 30.47 -27.85
CA ALA A 277 41.37 31.04 -29.19
C ALA A 277 39.95 31.58 -29.38
N ASP A 278 38.93 30.88 -28.89
CA ASP A 278 37.54 31.36 -28.86
C ASP A 278 37.38 32.62 -28.00
N GLY A 279 38.22 32.82 -26.98
CA GLY A 279 38.33 34.09 -26.25
C GLY A 279 38.93 35.26 -27.06
N ARG A 280 39.57 34.98 -28.20
CA ARG A 280 40.07 35.99 -29.17
C ARG A 280 39.11 36.18 -30.35
N ARG A 281 38.29 35.17 -30.66
CA ARG A 281 37.23 35.22 -31.68
C ARG A 281 35.99 35.93 -31.10
N GLY A 282 35.19 36.57 -31.95
CA GLY A 282 33.89 37.12 -31.53
C GLY A 282 32.90 36.01 -31.13
N PRO A 283 31.86 36.29 -30.33
CA PRO A 283 30.92 35.27 -29.82
C PRO A 283 30.14 34.51 -30.91
N GLU A 284 30.03 35.08 -32.11
CA GLU A 284 29.46 34.47 -33.31
C GLU A 284 30.46 33.57 -34.06
N ALA A 285 31.76 33.81 -33.91
CA ALA A 285 32.85 33.05 -34.53
C ALA A 285 33.48 32.00 -33.60
N ALA A 286 33.15 32.02 -32.31
CA ALA A 286 33.60 31.04 -31.32
C ALA A 286 33.07 29.62 -31.64
N ARG A 287 33.99 28.66 -31.78
CA ARG A 287 33.76 27.29 -32.26
C ARG A 287 33.15 26.36 -31.21
N LYS A 288 33.32 26.72 -29.94
CA LYS A 288 32.77 26.10 -28.73
C LYS A 288 33.18 24.62 -28.62
N LEU A 289 34.47 24.34 -28.86
CA LEU A 289 34.99 22.97 -28.93
C LEU A 289 34.74 22.17 -27.64
N ARG A 290 34.77 22.83 -26.47
CA ARG A 290 34.41 22.24 -25.17
C ARG A 290 32.96 21.70 -25.12
N ALA A 291 32.02 22.34 -25.81
CA ALA A 291 30.65 21.84 -25.95
C ALA A 291 30.57 20.64 -26.89
N ARG A 292 31.25 20.70 -28.05
CA ARG A 292 31.35 19.57 -29.01
C ARG A 292 32.01 18.33 -28.37
N TRP A 293 32.98 18.54 -27.48
CA TRP A 293 33.58 17.47 -26.68
C TRP A 293 32.58 16.85 -25.70
N ALA A 294 31.78 17.65 -24.99
CA ALA A 294 30.71 17.13 -24.14
C ALA A 294 29.67 16.30 -24.94
N GLU A 295 29.30 16.75 -26.14
CA GLU A 295 28.46 15.97 -27.07
C GLU A 295 29.12 14.68 -27.54
N ALA A 296 30.42 14.71 -27.87
CA ALA A 296 31.18 13.53 -28.28
C ALA A 296 31.33 12.50 -27.15
N VAL A 297 31.53 12.97 -25.92
CA VAL A 297 31.54 12.16 -24.70
C VAL A 297 30.15 11.56 -24.43
N ALA A 298 29.07 12.34 -24.54
CA ALA A 298 27.70 11.83 -24.41
C ALA A 298 27.36 10.78 -25.47
N ARG A 299 27.79 10.98 -26.73
CA ARG A 299 27.63 10.01 -27.82
C ARG A 299 28.39 8.71 -27.55
N ALA A 300 29.65 8.79 -27.11
CA ALA A 300 30.45 7.63 -26.76
C ALA A 300 29.88 6.87 -25.54
N ALA A 301 29.39 7.59 -24.52
CA ALA A 301 28.70 7.01 -23.38
C ALA A 301 27.41 6.28 -23.82
N ARG A 302 26.62 6.88 -24.72
CA ARG A 302 25.42 6.28 -25.30
C ARG A 302 25.71 5.01 -26.08
N GLU A 303 26.70 5.03 -26.98
CA GLU A 303 27.14 3.84 -27.74
C GLU A 303 27.52 2.69 -26.80
N ARG A 304 28.19 2.97 -25.67
CA ARG A 304 28.60 1.97 -24.67
C ARG A 304 27.43 1.44 -23.83
N LEU A 305 26.47 2.28 -23.48
CA LEU A 305 25.25 1.86 -22.76
C LEU A 305 24.31 1.06 -23.67
N GLU A 306 24.08 1.51 -24.91
CA GLU A 306 23.28 0.79 -25.91
C GLU A 306 23.91 -0.57 -26.25
N ALA A 307 25.24 -0.71 -26.25
CA ALA A 307 25.93 -1.98 -26.43
C ALA A 307 25.85 -2.93 -25.20
N ALA A 308 25.58 -2.42 -24.00
CA ALA A 308 25.49 -3.23 -22.77
C ALA A 308 24.08 -3.78 -22.49
N ALA A 309 23.03 -3.13 -23.00
CA ALA A 309 21.65 -3.56 -22.80
C ALA A 309 21.24 -4.88 -23.50
N PRO A 310 21.60 -5.17 -24.77
CA PRO A 310 21.14 -6.38 -25.46
C PRO A 310 21.84 -7.64 -24.96
N GLY A 311 21.05 -8.66 -24.60
CA GLY A 311 21.55 -9.99 -24.18
C GLY A 311 21.54 -10.26 -22.67
N ALA A 312 21.23 -9.27 -21.84
CA ALA A 312 21.11 -9.47 -20.39
C ALA A 312 19.94 -10.43 -20.02
N PRO A 313 20.15 -11.42 -19.12
CA PRO A 313 19.09 -12.30 -18.64
C PRO A 313 18.16 -11.56 -17.66
N GLY A 314 16.86 -11.92 -17.64
CA GLY A 314 15.91 -11.35 -16.68
C GLY A 314 15.12 -10.13 -17.16
N GLY A 315 14.93 -9.96 -18.48
CA GLY A 315 14.07 -8.90 -19.03
C GLY A 315 14.59 -7.49 -18.75
N LEU A 316 13.69 -6.53 -18.53
CA LEU A 316 14.09 -5.13 -18.33
C LEU A 316 14.96 -4.94 -17.07
N ALA A 317 14.72 -5.70 -16.00
CA ALA A 317 15.53 -5.64 -14.78
C ALA A 317 17.00 -6.02 -15.05
N GLY A 318 17.24 -7.08 -15.84
CA GLY A 318 18.59 -7.47 -16.25
C GLY A 318 19.29 -6.41 -17.10
N GLN A 319 18.54 -5.72 -17.98
CA GLN A 319 19.06 -4.62 -18.80
C GLN A 319 19.48 -3.43 -17.94
N LEU A 320 18.69 -3.09 -16.92
CA LEU A 320 18.99 -1.99 -15.99
C LEU A 320 20.25 -2.29 -15.15
N GLU A 321 20.45 -3.52 -14.67
CA GLU A 321 21.70 -3.88 -13.97
C GLU A 321 22.92 -3.99 -14.91
N ALA A 322 22.73 -4.37 -16.18
CA ALA A 322 23.81 -4.33 -17.18
C ALA A 322 24.25 -2.88 -17.49
N LEU A 323 23.30 -1.95 -17.60
CA LEU A 323 23.56 -0.51 -17.75
C LEU A 323 24.26 0.06 -16.51
N ARG A 324 23.81 -0.31 -15.31
CA ARG A 324 24.46 0.03 -14.03
C ARG A 324 25.92 -0.41 -13.99
N GLY A 325 26.19 -1.68 -14.30
CA GLY A 325 27.54 -2.25 -14.30
C GLY A 325 28.45 -1.52 -15.29
N ARG A 326 27.99 -1.36 -16.54
CA ARG A 326 28.69 -0.60 -17.59
C ARG A 326 29.04 0.83 -17.15
N LEU A 327 28.09 1.55 -16.56
CA LEU A 327 28.31 2.92 -16.08
C LEU A 327 29.32 2.97 -14.94
N LEU A 328 29.24 2.07 -13.94
CA LEU A 328 30.17 2.04 -12.81
C LEU A 328 31.59 1.62 -13.21
N GLU A 329 31.73 0.65 -14.13
CA GLU A 329 33.01 0.30 -14.75
C GLU A 329 33.64 1.52 -15.45
N ASP A 330 32.86 2.18 -16.30
CA ASP A 330 33.33 3.29 -17.13
C ASP A 330 33.66 4.53 -16.28
N MET A 331 32.84 4.88 -15.28
CA MET A 331 33.13 5.97 -14.35
C MET A 331 34.34 5.66 -13.45
N GLY A 332 34.60 4.38 -13.15
CA GLY A 332 35.83 3.93 -12.51
C GLY A 332 37.07 4.22 -13.37
N VAL A 333 37.00 3.92 -14.67
CA VAL A 333 38.05 4.24 -15.65
C VAL A 333 38.23 5.75 -15.83
N VAL A 334 37.14 6.52 -15.89
CA VAL A 334 37.18 7.99 -15.97
C VAL A 334 37.89 8.55 -14.75
N ARG A 335 37.53 8.14 -13.53
CA ARG A 335 38.15 8.61 -12.28
C ARG A 335 39.63 8.23 -12.18
N GLY A 336 39.96 6.97 -12.46
CA GLY A 336 41.30 6.43 -12.22
C GLY A 336 42.34 6.76 -13.30
N ARG A 337 41.92 6.98 -14.56
CA ARG A 337 42.83 7.18 -15.70
C ARG A 337 42.59 8.47 -16.47
N LEU A 338 41.34 8.77 -16.82
CA LEU A 338 41.06 9.83 -17.79
C LEU A 338 41.09 11.22 -17.13
N ALA A 339 40.35 11.42 -16.04
CA ALA A 339 40.26 12.71 -15.37
C ALA A 339 41.63 13.28 -14.91
N PRO A 340 42.57 12.50 -14.34
CA PRO A 340 43.92 12.99 -14.03
C PRO A 340 44.79 13.32 -15.25
N SER A 341 44.39 12.90 -16.45
CA SER A 341 45.10 13.18 -17.71
C SER A 341 44.60 14.44 -18.41
N TYR A 342 43.50 15.06 -17.96
CA TYR A 342 42.99 16.34 -18.46
C TYR A 342 43.49 17.51 -17.59
N PRO A 343 43.68 18.72 -18.14
CA PRO A 343 43.82 19.96 -17.36
C PRO A 343 42.66 20.17 -16.39
N ALA A 344 42.96 20.52 -15.14
CA ALA A 344 41.98 20.56 -14.04
C ALA A 344 40.76 21.46 -14.34
N GLY A 345 40.96 22.64 -14.94
CA GLY A 345 39.90 23.60 -15.29
C GLY A 345 38.91 23.13 -16.37
N LEU A 346 39.09 21.94 -16.95
CA LEU A 346 38.11 21.34 -17.85
C LEU A 346 36.95 20.61 -17.12
N GLY A 347 37.09 20.34 -15.80
CA GLY A 347 36.04 19.67 -15.01
C GLY A 347 35.69 18.27 -15.53
N ALA A 348 36.67 17.56 -16.10
CA ALA A 348 36.43 16.44 -17.02
C ALA A 348 35.55 15.32 -16.44
N PHE A 349 35.76 14.91 -15.19
CA PHE A 349 34.93 13.90 -14.53
C PHE A 349 33.43 14.26 -14.56
N GLY A 350 33.08 15.52 -14.29
CA GLY A 350 31.71 16.03 -14.36
C GLY A 350 31.15 16.09 -15.79
N VAL A 351 31.99 16.28 -16.81
CA VAL A 351 31.57 16.23 -18.23
C VAL A 351 31.23 14.80 -18.65
N TYR A 352 32.07 13.82 -18.32
CA TYR A 352 31.75 12.40 -18.54
C TYR A 352 30.49 11.98 -17.76
N LEU A 353 30.39 12.33 -16.48
CA LEU A 353 29.22 12.00 -15.65
C LEU A 353 27.91 12.58 -16.21
N ARG A 354 27.91 13.83 -16.67
CA ARG A 354 26.74 14.44 -17.36
C ARG A 354 26.42 13.72 -18.69
N GLY A 355 27.43 13.29 -19.44
CA GLY A 355 27.24 12.49 -20.67
C GLY A 355 26.58 11.13 -20.41
N TYR A 356 27.08 10.37 -19.42
CA TYR A 356 26.47 9.10 -19.02
C TYR A 356 25.06 9.29 -18.43
N HIS A 357 24.84 10.34 -17.62
CA HIS A 357 23.52 10.68 -17.10
C HIS A 357 22.51 10.97 -18.22
N GLY A 358 22.87 11.81 -19.20
CA GLY A 358 22.00 12.16 -20.33
C GLY A 358 21.67 10.95 -21.22
N ALA A 359 22.68 10.15 -21.58
CA ALA A 359 22.49 8.93 -22.37
C ALA A 359 21.59 7.89 -21.65
N LEU A 360 21.74 7.76 -20.34
CA LEU A 360 20.91 6.90 -19.50
C LEU A 360 19.46 7.42 -19.38
N ALA A 361 19.27 8.74 -19.26
CA ALA A 361 17.96 9.38 -19.25
C ALA A 361 17.23 9.20 -20.60
N GLU A 362 17.94 9.34 -21.73
CA GLU A 362 17.38 9.02 -23.06
C GLU A 362 16.96 7.55 -23.15
N TRP A 363 17.79 6.61 -22.71
CA TRP A 363 17.50 5.17 -22.76
C TRP A 363 16.30 4.79 -21.89
N ILE A 364 16.27 5.25 -20.63
CA ILE A 364 15.16 4.98 -19.70
C ILE A 364 13.88 5.70 -20.13
N GLY A 365 13.99 6.93 -20.66
CA GLY A 365 12.88 7.66 -21.26
C GLY A 365 12.32 6.99 -22.53
N ALA A 366 13.16 6.31 -23.32
CA ALA A 366 12.71 5.49 -24.45
C ALA A 366 12.08 4.16 -23.98
N ALA A 367 12.63 3.53 -22.94
CA ALA A 367 12.06 2.33 -22.33
C ALA A 367 10.67 2.59 -21.73
N ALA A 368 10.51 3.70 -21.00
CA ALA A 368 9.26 4.14 -20.38
C ALA A 368 8.11 4.41 -21.38
N ARG A 369 8.41 4.72 -22.64
CA ARG A 369 7.39 4.94 -23.70
C ARG A 369 6.85 3.65 -24.31
N ARG A 370 7.38 2.49 -23.93
CA ARG A 370 6.93 1.17 -24.41
C ARG A 370 5.80 0.66 -23.53
N ARG A 371 4.89 -0.15 -24.09
CA ARG A 371 3.94 -0.93 -23.27
C ARG A 371 4.71 -2.01 -22.51
N LEU A 372 4.97 -1.75 -21.23
CA LEU A 372 5.70 -2.62 -20.31
C LEU A 372 4.73 -3.41 -19.40
N PRO A 373 5.01 -4.68 -19.08
CA PRO A 373 4.26 -5.39 -18.04
C PRO A 373 4.48 -4.75 -16.67
N LEU A 374 3.59 -5.04 -15.71
CA LEU A 374 3.62 -4.47 -14.36
C LEU A 374 4.95 -4.74 -13.63
N THR A 375 5.55 -5.92 -13.84
CA THR A 375 6.88 -6.29 -13.30
C THR A 375 7.98 -5.35 -13.77
N ASP A 376 7.98 -5.02 -15.05
CA ASP A 376 9.03 -4.22 -15.69
C ASP A 376 8.85 -2.73 -15.34
N ARG A 377 7.60 -2.27 -15.19
CA ARG A 377 7.32 -0.95 -14.63
C ARG A 377 7.77 -0.83 -13.18
N TYR A 378 7.46 -1.81 -12.32
CA TYR A 378 7.98 -1.80 -10.95
C TYR A 378 9.53 -1.81 -10.92
N ALA A 379 10.19 -2.57 -11.80
CA ALA A 379 11.65 -2.57 -11.90
C ALA A 379 12.19 -1.19 -12.33
N LEU A 380 11.63 -0.58 -13.37
CA LEU A 380 12.07 0.73 -13.89
C LEU A 380 11.80 1.87 -12.89
N LEU A 381 10.64 1.84 -12.20
CA LEU A 381 10.30 2.79 -11.13
C LEU A 381 11.21 2.63 -9.91
N HIS A 382 11.51 1.40 -9.47
CA HIS A 382 12.45 1.14 -8.37
C HIS A 382 13.87 1.60 -8.73
N TRP A 383 14.32 1.29 -9.95
CA TRP A 383 15.65 1.66 -10.41
C TRP A 383 15.84 3.18 -10.51
N HIS A 384 14.82 3.89 -11.00
CA HIS A 384 14.80 5.35 -11.05
C HIS A 384 14.86 6.00 -9.65
N ASN A 385 14.02 5.54 -8.71
CA ASN A 385 13.87 6.20 -7.40
C ASN A 385 14.89 5.75 -6.34
N GLN A 386 15.42 4.53 -6.42
CA GLN A 386 16.27 3.95 -5.38
C GLN A 386 17.68 3.60 -5.89
N VAL A 387 17.78 2.75 -6.92
CA VAL A 387 19.09 2.22 -7.38
C VAL A 387 19.95 3.34 -7.97
N TYR A 388 19.40 4.21 -8.83
CA TYR A 388 20.19 5.28 -9.43
C TYR A 388 20.71 6.32 -8.40
N PRO A 389 19.87 6.90 -7.51
CA PRO A 389 20.39 7.87 -6.54
C PRO A 389 21.33 7.27 -5.50
N ARG A 390 21.09 6.02 -5.05
CA ARG A 390 21.86 5.42 -3.94
C ARG A 390 23.06 4.61 -4.41
N GLU A 391 22.90 3.82 -5.46
CA GLU A 391 23.88 2.81 -5.89
C GLU A 391 24.63 3.18 -7.17
N VAL A 392 24.20 4.23 -7.89
CA VAL A 392 25.02 4.89 -8.91
C VAL A 392 25.57 6.21 -8.38
N LEU A 393 24.72 7.21 -8.12
CA LEU A 393 25.18 8.54 -7.68
C LEU A 393 25.82 8.52 -6.29
N GLY A 394 25.42 7.60 -5.39
CA GLY A 394 26.06 7.43 -4.08
C GLY A 394 27.43 6.72 -4.10
N LEU A 395 27.82 6.09 -5.22
CA LEU A 395 29.16 5.47 -5.40
C LEU A 395 30.08 6.31 -6.30
N VAL A 396 29.52 7.23 -7.07
CA VAL A 396 30.22 8.20 -7.91
C VAL A 396 30.51 9.45 -7.06
N ASP A 397 31.71 10.01 -7.16
CA ASP A 397 32.10 11.15 -6.32
C ASP A 397 31.43 12.47 -6.80
N MET A 398 30.22 12.71 -6.29
CA MET A 398 29.41 13.89 -6.62
C MET A 398 30.04 15.22 -6.17
N VAL A 399 31.05 15.21 -5.29
CA VAL A 399 31.74 16.44 -4.86
C VAL A 399 32.54 17.06 -6.01
N ALA A 400 32.86 16.29 -7.05
CA ALA A 400 33.53 16.76 -8.27
C ALA A 400 32.59 17.45 -9.30
N LEU A 401 31.32 17.72 -8.96
CA LEU A 401 30.39 18.48 -9.81
C LEU A 401 30.37 19.97 -9.45
N GLU A 402 31.16 20.76 -10.18
CA GLU A 402 31.30 22.22 -10.03
C GLU A 402 29.98 23.01 -10.01
N ASN A 403 28.91 22.48 -10.62
CA ASN A 403 27.58 23.10 -10.71
C ASN A 403 26.45 22.27 -10.05
N GLY A 404 26.78 21.45 -9.04
CA GLY A 404 25.84 20.96 -8.02
C GLY A 404 24.86 19.84 -8.40
N GLU A 405 24.07 19.98 -9.46
CA GLU A 405 22.86 19.17 -9.66
C GLU A 405 22.84 18.35 -10.96
N LEU A 406 22.50 17.06 -10.83
CA LEU A 406 21.99 16.22 -11.91
C LEU A 406 20.47 16.07 -11.71
N GLY A 407 19.70 16.25 -12.79
CA GLY A 407 18.24 16.14 -12.73
C GLY A 407 17.75 14.69 -12.55
N PRO A 408 16.43 14.47 -12.41
CA PRO A 408 15.85 13.13 -12.46
C PRO A 408 15.95 12.56 -13.89
N LEU A 409 16.32 11.27 -14.01
CA LEU A 409 16.41 10.54 -15.29
C LEU A 409 15.10 10.47 -16.09
N LEU A 410 13.95 10.68 -15.43
CA LEU A 410 12.62 10.72 -16.02
C LEU A 410 12.00 12.08 -15.69
N SER A 411 11.25 12.64 -16.65
CA SER A 411 10.44 13.82 -16.35
C SER A 411 9.35 13.45 -15.32
N PRO A 412 8.95 14.36 -14.41
CA PRO A 412 7.94 14.05 -13.39
C PRO A 412 6.59 13.65 -14.01
N GLY A 413 6.24 14.18 -15.18
CA GLY A 413 5.05 13.75 -15.92
C GLY A 413 5.16 12.32 -16.49
N THR A 414 6.34 11.91 -16.95
CA THR A 414 6.57 10.52 -17.38
C THR A 414 6.56 9.57 -16.18
N LEU A 415 7.21 9.96 -15.08
CA LEU A 415 7.23 9.19 -13.84
C LEU A 415 5.80 8.97 -13.33
N ARG A 416 5.00 10.03 -13.21
CA ARG A 416 3.62 9.93 -12.72
C ARG A 416 2.73 9.12 -13.64
N GLY A 417 2.87 9.27 -14.97
CA GLY A 417 2.14 8.43 -15.93
C GLY A 417 2.39 6.92 -15.74
N LEU A 418 3.65 6.51 -15.52
CA LEU A 418 3.99 5.12 -15.22
C LEU A 418 3.37 4.63 -13.90
N GLU A 419 3.36 5.48 -12.88
CA GLU A 419 2.71 5.16 -11.59
C GLU A 419 1.19 5.03 -11.72
N ASP A 420 0.54 5.94 -12.44
CA ASP A 420 -0.90 5.92 -12.71
C ASP A 420 -1.30 4.69 -13.52
N GLU A 421 -0.49 4.27 -14.51
CA GLU A 421 -0.65 2.99 -15.21
C GLU A 421 -0.50 1.79 -14.26
N CYS A 422 0.47 1.80 -13.34
CA CYS A 422 0.64 0.73 -12.37
C CYS A 422 -0.57 0.61 -11.42
N VAL A 423 -1.03 1.74 -10.88
CA VAL A 423 -2.22 1.78 -10.00
C VAL A 423 -3.47 1.33 -10.76
N THR A 424 -3.63 1.73 -12.03
CA THR A 424 -4.77 1.32 -12.87
C THR A 424 -4.77 -0.18 -13.15
N ASP A 425 -3.61 -0.75 -13.52
CA ASP A 425 -3.49 -2.19 -13.77
C ASP A 425 -3.65 -3.02 -12.49
N VAL A 426 -3.05 -2.58 -11.38
CA VAL A 426 -3.27 -3.22 -10.07
C VAL A 426 -4.75 -3.18 -9.68
N LYS A 427 -5.46 -2.06 -9.91
CA LYS A 427 -6.90 -1.97 -9.62
C LYS A 427 -7.70 -2.98 -10.43
N ALA A 428 -7.37 -3.17 -11.71
CA ALA A 428 -8.04 -4.15 -12.58
C ALA A 428 -7.72 -5.59 -12.18
N GLN A 429 -6.45 -5.91 -11.94
CA GLN A 429 -5.97 -7.25 -11.58
C GLN A 429 -6.50 -7.68 -10.20
N THR A 430 -6.35 -6.84 -9.18
CA THR A 430 -6.85 -7.13 -7.83
C THR A 430 -8.36 -7.30 -7.81
N ARG A 431 -9.13 -6.39 -8.41
CA ARG A 431 -10.60 -6.53 -8.48
C ARG A 431 -11.03 -7.83 -9.19
N ALA A 432 -10.40 -8.21 -10.29
CA ALA A 432 -10.73 -9.45 -10.99
C ALA A 432 -10.39 -10.69 -10.15
N ALA A 433 -9.22 -10.71 -9.50
CA ALA A 433 -8.77 -11.84 -8.71
C ALA A 433 -9.52 -11.98 -7.38
N LEU A 434 -9.77 -10.89 -6.65
CA LEU A 434 -10.61 -10.86 -5.44
C LEU A 434 -12.03 -11.38 -5.74
N LEU A 435 -12.61 -11.01 -6.88
CA LEU A 435 -13.90 -11.55 -7.31
C LEU A 435 -13.83 -13.03 -7.68
N ARG A 436 -12.70 -13.55 -8.18
CA ARG A 436 -12.49 -14.98 -8.46
C ARG A 436 -12.40 -15.80 -7.17
N VAL A 437 -11.56 -15.40 -6.22
CA VAL A 437 -11.45 -16.08 -4.91
C VAL A 437 -12.81 -16.10 -4.21
N LEU A 438 -13.59 -15.01 -4.30
CA LEU A 438 -14.95 -14.96 -3.76
C LEU A 438 -15.98 -15.87 -4.48
N GLN A 439 -15.72 -16.32 -5.71
CA GLN A 439 -16.54 -17.31 -6.42
C GLN A 439 -16.14 -18.72 -6.01
N GLU A 440 -14.84 -19.01 -6.02
CA GLU A 440 -14.25 -20.28 -5.60
C GLU A 440 -14.60 -20.61 -4.13
N ASP A 441 -14.64 -19.63 -3.25
CA ASP A 441 -15.08 -19.79 -1.85
C ASP A 441 -16.62 -20.01 -1.74
N GLU A 442 -17.44 -19.25 -2.49
CA GLU A 442 -18.92 -19.34 -2.45
C GLU A 442 -19.45 -20.72 -2.90
N GLU A 443 -18.80 -21.36 -3.88
CA GLU A 443 -19.16 -22.70 -4.36
C GLU A 443 -19.10 -23.75 -3.23
N HIS A 444 -18.19 -23.60 -2.27
CA HIS A 444 -18.02 -24.54 -1.15
C HIS A 444 -19.00 -24.31 0.00
N TRP A 445 -19.64 -23.14 0.10
CA TRP A 445 -20.56 -22.82 1.20
C TRP A 445 -21.76 -23.77 1.26
N GLY A 446 -22.25 -24.21 0.10
CA GLY A 446 -23.35 -25.18 -0.04
C GLY A 446 -22.95 -26.65 0.04
N SER A 447 -21.65 -26.98 0.03
CA SER A 447 -21.19 -28.38 0.16
C SER A 447 -21.42 -28.93 1.56
N THR A 448 -21.68 -30.23 1.67
CA THR A 448 -21.77 -30.97 2.95
C THR A 448 -20.40 -31.40 3.51
N GLU A 449 -19.32 -31.22 2.76
CA GLU A 449 -17.98 -31.72 3.11
C GLU A 449 -17.27 -30.81 4.14
N ASP A 450 -16.42 -31.41 4.99
CA ASP A 450 -15.58 -30.65 5.91
C ASP A 450 -14.53 -29.85 5.14
N TRP A 451 -14.62 -28.53 5.22
CA TRP A 451 -13.81 -27.57 4.48
C TRP A 451 -13.64 -26.28 5.29
N SER A 452 -12.44 -25.71 5.22
CA SER A 452 -12.02 -24.47 5.87
C SER A 452 -11.77 -23.40 4.82
N SER A 453 -12.46 -22.27 4.93
CA SER A 453 -12.24 -21.12 4.05
C SER A 453 -10.84 -20.53 4.24
N SER A 454 -10.12 -20.38 3.12
CA SER A 454 -8.87 -19.64 3.01
C SER A 454 -9.08 -18.18 2.59
N LEU A 455 -10.32 -17.77 2.26
CA LEU A 455 -10.70 -16.48 1.68
C LEU A 455 -9.98 -15.27 2.28
N ALA A 456 -9.91 -15.19 3.61
CA ALA A 456 -9.27 -14.07 4.28
C ALA A 456 -7.73 -14.06 4.13
N GLN A 457 -7.08 -15.23 4.08
CA GLN A 457 -5.65 -15.34 3.81
C GLN A 457 -5.36 -15.03 2.34
N ASP A 458 -6.09 -15.64 1.41
CA ASP A 458 -5.94 -15.44 -0.04
C ASP A 458 -6.08 -13.96 -0.44
N VAL A 459 -7.03 -13.25 0.19
CA VAL A 459 -7.26 -11.81 0.02
C VAL A 459 -6.16 -10.94 0.65
N CYS A 460 -5.56 -11.38 1.76
CA CYS A 460 -4.41 -10.68 2.35
C CYS A 460 -3.19 -10.81 1.45
N GLU A 461 -2.76 -12.04 1.14
CA GLU A 461 -1.55 -12.31 0.34
C GLU A 461 -1.58 -11.57 -1.01
N LEU A 462 -2.74 -11.56 -1.67
CA LEU A 462 -2.94 -10.90 -2.96
C LEU A 462 -2.84 -9.37 -2.90
N LEU A 463 -3.22 -8.74 -1.79
CA LEU A 463 -3.11 -7.28 -1.61
C LEU A 463 -1.76 -6.88 -1.01
N GLU A 464 -1.14 -7.75 -0.21
CA GLU A 464 0.19 -7.56 0.35
C GLU A 464 1.29 -7.63 -0.71
N GLU A 465 1.16 -8.47 -1.75
CA GLU A 465 2.13 -8.53 -2.86
C GLU A 465 2.40 -7.16 -3.48
N HIS A 466 1.38 -6.32 -3.66
CA HIS A 466 1.56 -4.98 -4.22
C HIS A 466 1.86 -3.92 -3.16
N THR A 467 1.23 -4.01 -1.99
CA THR A 467 1.34 -2.98 -0.93
C THR A 467 2.64 -3.09 -0.10
N GLU A 468 3.33 -4.23 -0.11
CA GLU A 468 4.73 -4.31 0.36
C GLU A 468 5.76 -3.87 -0.69
N ARG A 469 5.44 -3.94 -1.99
CA ARG A 469 6.38 -3.61 -3.07
C ARG A 469 6.41 -2.12 -3.37
N ALA A 470 5.25 -1.46 -3.40
CA ALA A 470 5.16 -0.03 -3.74
C ALA A 470 5.94 0.92 -2.79
N PRO A 471 5.94 0.75 -1.44
CA PRO A 471 6.74 1.59 -0.54
C PRO A 471 8.26 1.44 -0.73
N ARG A 472 8.73 0.34 -1.34
CA ARG A 472 10.14 0.13 -1.69
C ARG A 472 10.57 0.91 -2.96
N ILE A 473 9.64 1.64 -3.58
CA ILE A 473 9.88 2.50 -4.75
C ILE A 473 9.87 3.97 -4.32
N SER A 474 8.76 4.42 -3.72
CA SER A 474 8.58 5.76 -3.17
C SER A 474 7.48 5.71 -2.10
N GLN A 475 7.54 6.59 -1.10
CA GLN A 475 6.49 6.68 -0.08
C GLN A 475 5.15 7.05 -0.72
N GLU A 476 5.06 8.15 -1.48
CA GLU A 476 3.80 8.60 -2.10
C GLU A 476 3.18 7.52 -3.01
N PHE A 477 4.02 6.76 -3.72
CA PHE A 477 3.56 5.63 -4.53
C PHE A 477 3.01 4.48 -3.67
N GLY A 478 3.62 4.21 -2.52
CA GLY A 478 3.10 3.30 -1.50
C GLY A 478 1.74 3.75 -0.93
N GLU A 479 1.60 5.02 -0.57
CA GLU A 479 0.36 5.62 -0.05
C GLU A 479 -0.79 5.51 -1.08
N ARG A 480 -0.50 5.82 -2.35
CA ARG A 480 -1.44 5.67 -3.49
C ARG A 480 -1.80 4.21 -3.78
N MET A 481 -0.84 3.29 -3.67
CA MET A 481 -1.10 1.86 -3.84
C MET A 481 -1.98 1.33 -2.70
N ALA A 482 -1.70 1.73 -1.45
CA ALA A 482 -2.52 1.37 -0.30
C ALA A 482 -3.97 1.87 -0.43
N HIS A 483 -4.17 3.11 -0.88
CA HIS A 483 -5.50 3.64 -1.20
C HIS A 483 -6.23 2.82 -2.26
N CYS A 484 -5.55 2.48 -3.36
CA CYS A 484 -6.11 1.67 -4.44
C CYS A 484 -6.52 0.27 -3.95
N CYS A 485 -5.65 -0.41 -3.21
CA CYS A 485 -5.93 -1.72 -2.64
C CYS A 485 -7.06 -1.68 -1.60
N LEU A 486 -7.15 -0.63 -0.78
CA LEU A 486 -8.27 -0.44 0.15
C LEU A 486 -9.60 -0.23 -0.57
N GLY A 487 -9.61 0.53 -1.67
CA GLY A 487 -10.79 0.68 -2.53
C GLY A 487 -11.25 -0.66 -3.12
N GLY A 488 -10.32 -1.47 -3.63
CA GLY A 488 -10.61 -2.82 -4.11
C GLY A 488 -11.13 -3.75 -3.01
N LEU A 489 -10.54 -3.70 -1.82
CA LEU A 489 -10.99 -4.43 -0.64
C LEU A 489 -12.41 -4.02 -0.19
N ALA A 490 -12.74 -2.72 -0.23
CA ALA A 490 -14.07 -2.23 0.09
C ALA A 490 -15.14 -2.67 -0.93
N GLU A 491 -14.83 -2.69 -2.23
CA GLU A 491 -15.69 -3.25 -3.29
C GLU A 491 -15.90 -4.77 -3.12
N PHE A 492 -14.83 -5.50 -2.77
CA PHE A 492 -14.89 -6.94 -2.45
C PHE A 492 -15.74 -7.21 -1.20
N LEU A 493 -15.56 -6.46 -0.11
CA LEU A 493 -16.27 -6.69 1.15
C LEU A 493 -17.78 -6.42 1.02
N GLN A 494 -18.19 -5.43 0.22
CA GLN A 494 -19.59 -5.22 -0.15
C GLN A 494 -20.16 -6.39 -0.98
N SER A 495 -19.32 -7.00 -1.84
CA SER A 495 -19.71 -8.16 -2.65
C SER A 495 -19.85 -9.43 -1.80
N PHE A 496 -18.93 -9.64 -0.85
CA PHE A 496 -18.97 -10.71 0.15
C PHE A 496 -20.21 -10.59 1.04
N GLN A 497 -20.48 -9.39 1.58
CA GLN A 497 -21.69 -9.10 2.38
C GLN A 497 -22.99 -9.47 1.63
N GLN A 498 -23.12 -9.10 0.36
CA GLN A 498 -24.30 -9.45 -0.44
C GLN A 498 -24.42 -10.96 -0.71
N ARG A 499 -23.31 -11.69 -0.89
CA ARG A 499 -23.32 -13.15 -1.08
C ARG A 499 -23.70 -13.88 0.21
N VAL A 500 -23.12 -13.49 1.35
CA VAL A 500 -23.47 -14.06 2.66
C VAL A 500 -24.94 -13.81 3.02
N GLU A 501 -25.48 -12.63 2.70
CA GLU A 501 -26.91 -12.35 2.88
C GLU A 501 -27.79 -13.29 2.03
N ARG A 502 -27.46 -13.48 0.73
CA ARG A 502 -28.17 -14.42 -0.17
C ARG A 502 -28.06 -15.88 0.28
N PHE A 503 -26.88 -16.30 0.75
CA PHE A 503 -26.65 -17.65 1.29
C PHE A 503 -27.60 -17.97 2.46
N HIS A 504 -27.76 -17.05 3.41
CA HIS A 504 -28.69 -17.21 4.54
C HIS A 504 -30.19 -17.00 4.19
N GLU A 505 -30.48 -16.44 3.01
CA GLU A 505 -31.84 -16.31 2.46
C GLU A 505 -32.26 -17.51 1.60
N ASN A 506 -31.32 -18.24 1.02
CA ASN A 506 -31.58 -19.44 0.24
C ASN A 506 -32.24 -20.52 1.12
N PRO A 507 -33.47 -21.00 0.81
CA PRO A 507 -34.13 -22.01 1.62
C PRO A 507 -33.39 -23.35 1.62
N GLY A 508 -32.76 -23.76 0.52
CA GLY A 508 -32.06 -25.05 0.43
C GLY A 508 -30.83 -25.14 1.33
N VAL A 509 -30.20 -24.01 1.67
CA VAL A 509 -29.09 -23.95 2.63
C VAL A 509 -29.54 -24.36 4.05
N ARG A 510 -30.84 -24.26 4.36
CA ARG A 510 -31.42 -24.69 5.64
C ARG A 510 -31.69 -26.20 5.70
N GLU A 511 -31.47 -26.93 4.61
CA GLU A 511 -31.56 -28.39 4.53
C GLU A 511 -30.21 -29.06 4.86
N LEU A 512 -29.13 -28.27 4.96
CA LEU A 512 -27.83 -28.73 5.46
C LEU A 512 -27.92 -29.24 6.92
N PRO A 513 -27.05 -30.19 7.32
CA PRO A 513 -26.94 -30.61 8.71
C PRO A 513 -26.68 -29.40 9.64
N PRO A 514 -27.38 -29.27 10.79
CA PRO A 514 -27.29 -28.07 11.63
C PRO A 514 -25.88 -27.71 12.07
N ASP A 515 -25.04 -28.70 12.40
CA ASP A 515 -23.67 -28.46 12.84
C ASP A 515 -22.73 -28.07 11.67
N THR A 516 -22.96 -28.59 10.47
CA THR A 516 -22.28 -28.12 9.23
C THR A 516 -22.66 -26.67 8.92
N TYR A 517 -23.95 -26.32 9.01
CA TYR A 517 -24.43 -24.96 8.76
C TYR A 517 -23.92 -23.96 9.81
N ILE A 518 -23.86 -24.35 11.10
CA ILE A 518 -23.18 -23.59 12.15
C ILE A 518 -21.69 -23.42 11.84
N SER A 519 -20.99 -24.49 11.44
CA SER A 519 -19.57 -24.46 11.07
C SER A 519 -19.29 -23.48 9.93
N ARG A 520 -20.05 -23.55 8.81
CA ARG A 520 -19.96 -22.59 7.70
C ARG A 520 -20.22 -21.15 8.16
N THR A 521 -21.27 -20.94 8.95
CA THR A 521 -21.63 -19.60 9.48
C THR A 521 -20.52 -19.02 10.37
N ILE A 522 -19.77 -19.85 11.10
CA ILE A 522 -18.61 -19.43 11.89
C ILE A 522 -17.42 -19.08 10.98
N SER A 523 -17.13 -19.87 9.94
CA SER A 523 -16.07 -19.56 8.97
C SER A 523 -16.26 -18.20 8.30
N LEU A 524 -17.50 -17.88 7.90
CA LEU A 524 -17.84 -16.58 7.30
C LEU A 524 -17.59 -15.40 8.26
N VAL A 525 -17.84 -15.58 9.56
CA VAL A 525 -17.54 -14.57 10.59
C VAL A 525 -16.04 -14.45 10.86
N ASN A 526 -15.32 -15.58 10.88
CA ASN A 526 -13.86 -15.62 11.10
C ASN A 526 -13.04 -14.98 9.97
N CYS A 527 -13.62 -14.79 8.79
CA CYS A 527 -13.00 -13.99 7.73
C CYS A 527 -12.91 -12.50 8.11
N GLY A 528 -13.75 -12.01 9.03
CA GLY A 528 -13.89 -10.59 9.34
C GLY A 528 -12.67 -9.94 9.98
N PRO A 529 -12.18 -10.41 11.15
CA PRO A 529 -11.08 -9.74 11.86
C PRO A 529 -9.77 -9.56 11.07
N PRO A 530 -9.23 -10.56 10.34
CA PRO A 530 -8.02 -10.34 9.51
C PRO A 530 -8.27 -9.32 8.39
N LEU A 531 -9.42 -9.35 7.73
CA LEU A 531 -9.77 -8.40 6.68
C LEU A 531 -10.00 -6.98 7.22
N ARG A 532 -10.50 -6.84 8.46
CA ARG A 532 -10.58 -5.56 9.18
C ARG A 532 -9.18 -5.03 9.51
N ALA A 533 -8.28 -5.88 10.01
CA ALA A 533 -6.90 -5.51 10.31
C ALA A 533 -6.11 -5.09 9.05
N LEU A 534 -6.36 -5.75 7.91
CA LEU A 534 -5.83 -5.32 6.61
C LEU A 534 -6.38 -3.96 6.19
N ALA A 535 -7.70 -3.76 6.25
CA ALA A 535 -8.33 -2.49 5.92
C ALA A 535 -7.81 -1.32 6.78
N GLU A 536 -7.60 -1.55 8.08
CA GLU A 536 -6.97 -0.56 8.97
C GLU A 536 -5.51 -0.29 8.61
N ARG A 537 -4.69 -1.33 8.30
CA ARG A 537 -3.29 -1.13 7.88
C ARG A 537 -3.20 -0.30 6.61
N LEU A 538 -4.02 -0.61 5.60
CA LEU A 538 -4.05 0.12 4.34
C LEU A 538 -4.52 1.57 4.54
N ALA A 539 -5.53 1.82 5.39
CA ALA A 539 -5.99 3.17 5.69
C ALA A 539 -4.98 4.01 6.49
N ARG A 540 -4.19 3.39 7.39
CA ARG A 540 -3.11 4.06 8.14
C ARG A 540 -1.91 4.45 7.28
N VAL A 541 -1.73 3.79 6.13
CA VAL A 541 -0.68 4.09 5.14
C VAL A 541 -1.21 5.01 4.02
N GLY A 542 -2.50 4.95 3.71
CA GLY A 542 -3.09 5.78 2.66
C GLY A 542 -3.28 7.26 3.03
N PRO A 543 -3.51 8.14 2.04
CA PRO A 543 -3.94 9.53 2.26
C PRO A 543 -5.30 9.58 2.98
N PRO A 544 -5.68 10.73 3.58
CA PRO A 544 -6.95 10.87 4.32
C PRO A 544 -8.22 10.57 3.50
N GLU A 545 -8.13 10.64 2.17
CA GLU A 545 -9.18 10.21 1.23
C GLU A 545 -9.53 8.71 1.32
N SER A 546 -8.71 7.93 2.04
CA SER A 546 -8.89 6.48 2.29
C SER A 546 -9.97 6.18 3.35
N GLU A 547 -10.31 7.14 4.21
CA GLU A 547 -11.28 6.97 5.30
C GLU A 547 -12.67 6.46 4.85
N PRO A 548 -13.35 7.01 3.83
CA PRO A 548 -14.63 6.47 3.37
C PRO A 548 -14.55 5.01 2.88
N ALA A 549 -13.39 4.56 2.38
CA ALA A 549 -13.18 3.17 2.01
C ALA A 549 -12.96 2.28 3.25
N ARG A 550 -12.24 2.78 4.28
CA ARG A 550 -12.10 2.13 5.60
C ARG A 550 -13.46 1.95 6.27
N GLU A 551 -14.30 2.98 6.27
CA GLU A 551 -15.65 2.94 6.84
C GLU A 551 -16.59 1.99 6.06
N ALA A 552 -16.53 2.00 4.73
CA ALA A 552 -17.30 1.07 3.90
C ALA A 552 -16.90 -0.40 4.15
N ALA A 553 -15.60 -0.69 4.26
CA ALA A 553 -15.07 -2.01 4.60
C ALA A 553 -15.58 -2.49 5.97
N ALA A 554 -15.43 -1.65 7.02
CA ALA A 554 -15.92 -1.97 8.36
C ALA A 554 -17.45 -2.17 8.38
N SER A 555 -18.22 -1.28 7.74
CA SER A 555 -19.69 -1.37 7.68
C SER A 555 -20.18 -2.64 6.99
N ALA A 556 -19.48 -3.12 5.96
CA ALA A 556 -19.78 -4.38 5.29
C ALA A 556 -19.47 -5.61 6.16
N LEU A 557 -18.31 -5.63 6.83
CA LEU A 557 -17.94 -6.70 7.77
C LEU A 557 -18.92 -6.78 8.94
N ASP A 558 -19.26 -5.64 9.56
CA ASP A 558 -20.21 -5.62 10.67
C ASP A 558 -21.61 -6.10 10.26
N ARG A 559 -22.01 -5.92 8.98
CA ARG A 559 -23.27 -6.49 8.45
C ARG A 559 -23.19 -8.01 8.36
N VAL A 560 -22.08 -8.56 7.86
CA VAL A 560 -21.82 -10.02 7.88
C VAL A 560 -21.89 -10.55 9.30
N THR A 561 -21.10 -10.00 10.24
CA THR A 561 -21.09 -10.43 11.64
C THR A 561 -22.49 -10.38 12.26
N ARG A 562 -23.23 -9.27 12.12
CA ARG A 562 -24.62 -9.17 12.61
C ARG A 562 -25.56 -10.18 11.97
N ARG A 563 -25.47 -10.43 10.66
CA ARG A 563 -26.32 -11.39 9.94
C ARG A 563 -26.06 -12.82 10.39
N CYS A 564 -24.81 -13.22 10.48
CA CYS A 564 -24.41 -14.54 10.95
C CYS A 564 -24.77 -14.75 12.44
N HIS A 565 -24.59 -13.73 13.29
CA HIS A 565 -25.01 -13.79 14.70
C HIS A 565 -26.53 -13.92 14.85
N GLN A 566 -27.32 -13.22 14.03
CA GLN A 566 -28.78 -13.39 13.99
C GLN A 566 -29.17 -14.83 13.63
N VAL A 567 -28.56 -15.40 12.56
CA VAL A 567 -28.82 -16.78 12.13
C VAL A 567 -28.48 -17.79 13.22
N LEU A 568 -27.27 -17.73 13.79
CA LEU A 568 -26.85 -18.62 14.88
C LEU A 568 -27.79 -18.51 16.09
N THR A 569 -28.15 -17.28 16.47
CA THR A 569 -29.04 -17.02 17.60
C THR A 569 -30.45 -17.54 17.34
N ASP A 570 -31.02 -17.33 16.16
CA ASP A 570 -32.38 -17.78 15.86
C ASP A 570 -32.49 -19.31 15.79
N LEU A 571 -31.49 -20.00 15.25
CA LEU A 571 -31.38 -21.47 15.30
C LEU A 571 -31.40 -21.98 16.76
N LEU A 572 -30.48 -21.47 17.59
CA LEU A 572 -30.37 -21.86 19.00
C LEU A 572 -31.66 -21.56 19.77
N PHE A 573 -32.25 -20.38 19.59
CA PHE A 573 -33.48 -20.02 20.29
C PHE A 573 -34.72 -20.77 19.77
N GLN A 574 -34.70 -21.30 18.54
CA GLN A 574 -35.71 -22.24 18.03
C GLN A 574 -35.61 -23.61 18.72
N GLU A 575 -34.40 -24.17 18.85
CA GLU A 575 -34.15 -25.40 19.63
C GLU A 575 -34.56 -25.25 21.11
N LEU A 576 -34.36 -24.05 21.69
CA LEU A 576 -34.66 -23.75 23.09
C LEU A 576 -36.15 -23.41 23.37
N GLN A 577 -36.95 -23.05 22.37
CA GLN A 577 -38.36 -22.66 22.57
C GLN A 577 -39.20 -23.67 23.39
N PRO A 578 -39.10 -24.99 23.19
CA PRO A 578 -39.87 -25.97 23.98
C PRO A 578 -39.55 -25.92 25.48
N HIS A 579 -38.34 -25.52 25.85
CA HIS A 579 -37.87 -25.42 27.23
C HIS A 579 -38.31 -24.09 27.87
N PHE A 580 -38.05 -22.95 27.23
CA PHE A 580 -38.57 -21.64 27.67
C PHE A 580 -40.10 -21.65 27.84
N ASN A 581 -40.82 -22.40 27.00
CA ASN A 581 -42.26 -22.50 27.12
C ASN A 581 -42.73 -23.26 28.37
N LYS A 582 -41.92 -24.16 28.97
CA LYS A 582 -42.25 -24.88 30.23
C LYS A 582 -42.08 -24.00 31.48
N LEU A 583 -41.22 -22.97 31.43
CA LEU A 583 -40.94 -22.07 32.55
C LEU A 583 -42.18 -21.32 33.05
N MET A 584 -42.18 -20.99 34.35
CA MET A 584 -43.26 -20.26 35.03
C MET A 584 -44.66 -20.89 34.88
N ARG A 585 -44.73 -22.23 34.76
CA ARG A 585 -45.97 -23.03 34.78
C ARG A 585 -46.10 -23.82 36.09
N ARG A 586 -47.25 -24.47 36.30
CA ARG A 586 -47.59 -25.26 37.51
C ARG A 586 -46.50 -26.25 38.00
N LYS A 587 -45.67 -26.82 37.10
CA LYS A 587 -44.59 -27.75 37.47
C LYS A 587 -43.24 -27.09 37.82
N TRP A 588 -42.98 -25.85 37.38
CA TRP A 588 -41.67 -25.19 37.49
C TRP A 588 -41.18 -25.02 38.94
N LEU A 589 -42.09 -24.75 39.89
CA LEU A 589 -41.75 -24.65 41.32
C LEU A 589 -41.31 -25.98 41.98
N ASN A 590 -41.40 -27.11 41.26
CA ASN A 590 -41.11 -28.45 41.75
C ASN A 590 -40.18 -29.24 40.79
N SER A 591 -39.69 -28.66 39.68
CA SER A 591 -38.87 -29.37 38.69
C SER A 591 -37.97 -28.39 37.91
N SER A 592 -36.68 -28.72 37.86
CA SER A 592 -35.64 -27.96 37.16
C SER A 592 -35.46 -28.35 35.69
N GLU A 593 -36.08 -29.45 35.22
CA GLU A 593 -35.94 -30.01 33.86
C GLU A 593 -35.98 -28.96 32.73
N ALA A 594 -36.84 -27.96 32.89
CA ALA A 594 -37.03 -26.89 31.91
C ALA A 594 -35.82 -25.96 31.79
N LEU A 595 -35.07 -25.73 32.88
CA LEU A 595 -33.84 -24.95 32.89
C LEU A 595 -32.62 -25.84 32.61
N ASP A 596 -32.58 -27.06 33.15
CA ASP A 596 -31.51 -28.01 32.88
C ASP A 596 -31.39 -28.31 31.38
N GLY A 597 -32.52 -28.43 30.67
CA GLY A 597 -32.54 -28.56 29.21
C GLY A 597 -32.03 -27.32 28.45
N ILE A 598 -32.26 -26.10 28.97
CA ILE A 598 -31.70 -24.86 28.39
C ILE A 598 -30.18 -24.83 28.58
N VAL A 599 -29.71 -25.13 29.80
CA VAL A 599 -28.30 -25.13 30.17
C VAL A 599 -27.54 -26.24 29.42
N GLY A 600 -28.15 -27.42 29.25
CA GLY A 600 -27.59 -28.52 28.48
C GLY A 600 -27.47 -28.22 26.99
N ALA A 601 -28.52 -27.70 26.35
CA ALA A 601 -28.50 -27.38 24.92
C ALA A 601 -27.52 -26.24 24.57
N LEU A 602 -27.53 -25.14 25.35
CA LEU A 602 -26.54 -24.08 25.20
C LEU A 602 -25.12 -24.57 25.49
N GLY A 603 -24.94 -25.42 26.50
CA GLY A 603 -23.65 -26.02 26.85
C GLY A 603 -23.10 -26.96 25.77
N ALA A 604 -23.96 -27.73 25.09
CA ALA A 604 -23.55 -28.61 23.99
C ALA A 604 -23.07 -27.81 22.77
N LYS A 605 -23.83 -26.80 22.35
CA LYS A 605 -23.48 -25.95 21.18
C LYS A 605 -22.32 -24.98 21.47
N ALA A 606 -21.98 -24.75 22.74
CA ALA A 606 -20.85 -23.90 23.15
C ALA A 606 -19.51 -24.29 22.52
N LEU A 607 -19.23 -25.59 22.40
CA LEU A 607 -17.98 -26.09 21.80
C LEU A 607 -17.86 -25.76 20.31
N ALA A 608 -18.98 -25.75 19.58
CA ALA A 608 -19.00 -25.30 18.19
C ALA A 608 -18.76 -23.79 18.12
N LEU A 609 -19.46 -22.99 18.94
CA LEU A 609 -19.32 -21.53 18.96
C LEU A 609 -17.89 -21.07 19.33
N ARG A 610 -17.17 -21.81 20.19
CA ARG A 610 -15.76 -21.56 20.53
C ARG A 610 -14.77 -21.67 19.36
N ARG A 611 -15.21 -22.10 18.17
CA ARG A 611 -14.42 -22.03 16.93
C ARG A 611 -14.44 -20.63 16.29
N MET A 612 -15.25 -19.70 16.82
CA MET A 612 -15.29 -18.30 16.41
C MET A 612 -14.18 -17.50 17.09
N GLN A 613 -13.57 -16.54 16.38
CA GLN A 613 -12.56 -15.64 16.94
C GLN A 613 -13.13 -14.71 18.03
N ASP A 614 -12.27 -14.25 18.95
CA ASP A 614 -12.67 -13.66 20.24
C ASP A 614 -13.61 -12.46 20.16
N GLU A 615 -13.35 -11.49 19.27
CA GLU A 615 -14.16 -10.26 19.17
C GLU A 615 -15.61 -10.56 18.69
N PRO A 616 -15.83 -11.27 17.56
CA PRO A 616 -17.16 -11.76 17.22
C PRO A 616 -17.76 -12.72 18.27
N TYR A 617 -16.97 -13.63 18.86
CA TYR A 617 -17.45 -14.58 19.86
C TYR A 617 -18.04 -13.86 21.08
N GLN A 618 -17.37 -12.84 21.60
CA GLN A 618 -17.84 -12.05 22.73
C GLN A 618 -19.12 -11.28 22.41
N ALA A 619 -19.23 -10.68 21.21
CA ALA A 619 -20.47 -10.03 20.77
C ALA A 619 -21.64 -11.02 20.64
N LEU A 620 -21.39 -12.24 20.13
CA LEU A 620 -22.40 -13.30 20.06
C LEU A 620 -22.83 -13.77 21.46
N VAL A 621 -21.89 -14.08 22.35
CA VAL A 621 -22.17 -14.56 23.70
C VAL A 621 -22.87 -13.51 24.56
N ALA A 622 -22.58 -12.22 24.37
CA ALA A 622 -23.31 -11.13 25.01
C ALA A 622 -24.79 -11.11 24.60
N GLU A 623 -25.10 -11.26 23.31
CA GLU A 623 -26.50 -11.33 22.84
C GLU A 623 -27.19 -12.63 23.28
N LEU A 624 -26.49 -13.78 23.26
CA LEU A 624 -27.04 -15.04 23.79
C LEU A 624 -27.40 -14.91 25.28
N HIS A 625 -26.56 -14.26 26.08
CA HIS A 625 -26.82 -14.00 27.50
C HIS A 625 -28.04 -13.08 27.69
N ARG A 626 -28.07 -11.95 26.97
CA ARG A 626 -29.16 -10.97 27.00
C ARG A 626 -30.50 -11.61 26.60
N ARG A 627 -30.54 -12.30 25.46
CA ARG A 627 -31.74 -12.93 24.91
C ARG A 627 -32.22 -14.11 25.77
N ALA A 628 -31.32 -14.87 26.39
CA ALA A 628 -31.69 -15.97 27.29
C ALA A 628 -32.39 -15.45 28.55
N LEU A 629 -31.88 -14.37 29.15
CA LEU A 629 -32.52 -13.73 30.30
C LEU A 629 -33.83 -13.03 29.91
N VAL A 630 -33.91 -12.39 28.75
CA VAL A 630 -35.18 -11.82 28.23
C VAL A 630 -36.25 -12.92 28.07
N GLU A 631 -35.92 -14.08 27.49
CA GLU A 631 -36.88 -15.19 27.36
C GLU A 631 -37.22 -15.87 28.69
N TYR A 632 -36.27 -15.95 29.64
CA TYR A 632 -36.51 -16.45 30.99
C TYR A 632 -37.47 -15.54 31.79
N VAL A 633 -37.27 -14.22 31.70
CA VAL A 633 -38.00 -13.20 32.47
C VAL A 633 -39.36 -12.85 31.84
N ARG A 634 -39.49 -12.85 30.51
CA ARG A 634 -40.74 -12.52 29.78
C ARG A 634 -42.00 -13.26 30.28
N PRO A 635 -41.98 -14.56 30.64
CA PRO A 635 -43.08 -15.25 31.31
C PRO A 635 -43.62 -14.58 32.59
N LEU A 636 -42.77 -13.90 33.37
CA LEU A 636 -43.15 -13.20 34.60
C LEU A 636 -44.05 -12.00 34.27
N PHE A 637 -43.59 -11.11 33.39
CA PHE A 637 -44.32 -9.92 32.97
C PHE A 637 -45.57 -10.22 32.12
N ARG A 638 -45.68 -11.42 31.56
CA ARG A 638 -46.91 -11.94 30.92
C ARG A 638 -47.96 -12.43 31.92
N GLY A 639 -47.72 -12.33 33.24
CA GLY A 639 -48.72 -12.63 34.27
C GLY A 639 -49.08 -14.11 34.41
N ARG A 640 -48.17 -15.03 34.00
CA ARG A 640 -48.36 -16.49 34.13
C ARG A 640 -48.40 -16.97 35.59
N LEU A 641 -47.83 -16.21 36.51
CA LEU A 641 -47.79 -16.48 37.95
C LEU A 641 -48.50 -15.38 38.75
N ARG A 642 -48.97 -15.74 39.95
CA ARG A 642 -49.48 -14.81 40.97
C ARG A 642 -49.08 -15.32 42.36
N CYS A 643 -48.48 -14.46 43.18
CA CYS A 643 -47.85 -14.83 44.44
C CYS A 643 -48.67 -14.31 45.64
N GLY A 644 -49.92 -14.78 45.75
CA GLY A 644 -50.93 -14.21 46.67
C GLY A 644 -50.70 -14.44 48.17
N SER A 645 -49.56 -15.00 48.60
CA SER A 645 -49.24 -15.23 50.01
C SER A 645 -47.72 -15.16 50.26
N VAL A 646 -47.31 -14.83 51.49
CA VAL A 646 -45.88 -14.79 51.89
C VAL A 646 -45.16 -16.08 51.49
N ARG A 647 -45.75 -17.25 51.82
CA ARG A 647 -45.18 -18.58 51.49
C ARG A 647 -45.04 -18.82 49.98
N THR A 648 -45.93 -18.28 49.14
CA THR A 648 -45.79 -18.40 47.67
C THR A 648 -44.78 -17.39 47.10
N ARG A 649 -44.70 -16.17 47.66
CA ARG A 649 -43.63 -15.21 47.35
C ARG A 649 -42.26 -15.83 47.61
N SER A 650 -41.97 -16.28 48.83
CA SER A 650 -40.66 -16.86 49.19
C SER A 650 -40.27 -18.10 48.38
N ARG A 651 -41.23 -18.96 47.98
CA ARG A 651 -40.94 -20.09 47.08
C ARG A 651 -40.60 -19.65 45.65
N VAL A 652 -41.29 -18.64 45.12
CA VAL A 652 -41.01 -18.09 43.80
C VAL A 652 -39.66 -17.36 43.79
N THR A 653 -39.34 -16.58 44.83
CA THR A 653 -38.08 -15.82 44.88
C THR A 653 -36.87 -16.70 45.13
N GLY A 654 -37.00 -17.76 45.96
CA GLY A 654 -35.99 -18.81 46.06
C GLY A 654 -35.68 -19.44 44.69
N ARG A 655 -36.71 -19.90 43.98
CA ARG A 655 -36.55 -20.52 42.65
C ARG A 655 -35.98 -19.55 41.59
N LEU A 656 -36.36 -18.28 41.63
CA LEU A 656 -35.77 -17.23 40.76
C LEU A 656 -34.27 -17.06 41.01
N ARG A 657 -33.83 -17.01 42.29
CA ARG A 657 -32.41 -16.90 42.64
C ARG A 657 -31.63 -18.18 42.29
N GLU A 658 -32.20 -19.37 42.50
CA GLU A 658 -31.62 -20.66 42.07
C GLU A 658 -31.38 -20.71 40.55
N ASP A 659 -32.43 -20.41 39.77
CA ASP A 659 -32.39 -20.42 38.31
C ASP A 659 -31.38 -19.38 37.79
N ALA A 660 -31.38 -18.17 38.35
CA ALA A 660 -30.44 -17.11 38.01
C ALA A 660 -28.98 -17.53 38.25
N ALA A 661 -28.70 -18.11 39.42
CA ALA A 661 -27.37 -18.62 39.74
C ALA A 661 -26.93 -19.78 38.82
N GLN A 662 -27.87 -20.54 38.24
CA GLN A 662 -27.58 -21.58 37.26
C GLN A 662 -27.29 -21.00 35.86
N LEU A 663 -28.04 -19.98 35.42
CA LEU A 663 -27.77 -19.23 34.18
C LEU A 663 -26.45 -18.46 34.26
N GLN A 664 -26.17 -17.76 35.37
CA GLN A 664 -24.90 -17.08 35.62
C GLN A 664 -23.72 -18.06 35.56
N ARG A 665 -23.85 -19.25 36.15
CA ARG A 665 -22.83 -20.33 36.05
C ARG A 665 -22.68 -20.87 34.62
N LEU A 666 -23.69 -20.77 33.75
CA LEU A 666 -23.54 -21.07 32.33
C LEU A 666 -22.77 -19.94 31.63
N PHE A 667 -23.25 -18.70 31.68
CA PHE A 667 -22.66 -17.60 30.90
C PHE A 667 -21.25 -17.20 31.36
N ARG A 668 -20.87 -17.44 32.63
CA ARG A 668 -19.46 -17.37 33.07
C ARG A 668 -18.56 -18.43 32.42
N ARG A 669 -19.06 -19.65 32.15
CA ARG A 669 -18.31 -20.71 31.43
C ARG A 669 -18.27 -20.48 29.91
N LEU A 670 -19.17 -19.63 29.41
CA LEU A 670 -19.11 -19.08 28.05
C LEU A 670 -18.27 -17.77 28.00
N GLU A 671 -17.64 -17.36 29.10
CA GLU A 671 -16.85 -16.12 29.21
C GLU A 671 -17.59 -14.85 28.81
N SER A 672 -18.91 -14.80 29.03
CA SER A 672 -19.74 -13.63 28.73
C SER A 672 -19.29 -12.40 29.53
N GLN A 673 -18.83 -11.37 28.84
CA GLN A 673 -18.51 -10.06 29.45
C GLN A 673 -19.76 -9.27 29.90
N ALA A 674 -20.98 -9.74 29.59
CA ALA A 674 -22.24 -9.07 29.91
C ALA A 674 -22.70 -9.27 31.37
N SER A 675 -21.77 -9.22 32.34
CA SER A 675 -22.03 -9.45 33.78
C SER A 675 -23.03 -8.49 34.42
N TRP A 676 -23.29 -7.33 33.81
CA TRP A 676 -24.34 -6.39 34.21
C TRP A 676 -25.76 -7.00 34.13
N LEU A 677 -25.95 -8.09 33.36
CA LEU A 677 -27.20 -8.82 33.29
C LEU A 677 -27.44 -9.73 34.51
N ASP A 678 -26.39 -10.16 35.21
CA ASP A 678 -26.46 -11.15 36.30
C ASP A 678 -27.39 -10.70 37.44
N ALA A 679 -27.48 -9.38 37.67
CA ALA A 679 -28.28 -8.79 38.75
C ALA A 679 -29.78 -8.66 38.43
N VAL A 680 -30.20 -8.78 37.16
CA VAL A 680 -31.60 -8.58 36.74
C VAL A 680 -32.58 -9.45 37.53
N VAL A 681 -32.36 -10.78 37.49
CA VAL A 681 -33.30 -11.74 38.08
C VAL A 681 -33.27 -11.69 39.61
N PRO A 682 -32.11 -11.54 40.30
CA PRO A 682 -32.06 -11.17 41.71
C PRO A 682 -32.89 -9.93 42.07
N ARG A 683 -32.69 -8.77 41.41
CA ARG A 683 -33.48 -7.55 41.72
C ARG A 683 -34.99 -7.77 41.55
N LEU A 684 -35.40 -8.47 40.48
CA LEU A 684 -36.80 -8.84 40.27
C LEU A 684 -37.34 -9.80 41.35
N ALA A 685 -36.49 -10.66 41.93
CA ALA A 685 -36.85 -11.50 43.06
C ALA A 685 -36.96 -10.69 44.37
N GLU A 686 -36.10 -9.69 44.60
CA GLU A 686 -36.17 -8.85 45.81
C GLU A 686 -37.48 -8.05 45.88
N VAL A 687 -37.91 -7.41 44.79
CA VAL A 687 -39.22 -6.72 44.71
C VAL A 687 -40.42 -7.65 45.01
N LEU A 688 -40.27 -8.95 44.74
CA LEU A 688 -41.26 -9.98 45.09
C LEU A 688 -41.09 -10.51 46.53
N HIS A 689 -39.91 -10.38 47.14
CA HIS A 689 -39.62 -10.93 48.47
C HIS A 689 -39.95 -9.95 49.60
N LEU A 690 -39.43 -8.72 49.53
CA LEU A 690 -39.54 -7.64 50.53
C LEU A 690 -40.99 -7.46 51.01
N GLU A 691 -41.22 -7.06 52.25
CA GLU A 691 -42.58 -7.02 52.84
C GLU A 691 -43.18 -5.61 52.80
N ASP A 692 -42.39 -4.61 53.16
CA ASP A 692 -42.73 -3.20 53.41
C ASP A 692 -42.64 -2.30 52.16
N THR A 693 -43.43 -1.22 52.13
CA THR A 693 -43.42 -0.27 50.99
C THR A 693 -42.08 0.44 50.79
N PRO A 694 -41.38 0.98 51.82
CA PRO A 694 -40.14 1.72 51.62
C PRO A 694 -39.01 0.89 51.00
N SER A 695 -38.80 -0.35 51.44
CA SER A 695 -37.79 -1.22 50.83
C SER A 695 -38.14 -1.59 49.39
N ILE A 696 -39.42 -1.79 49.08
CA ILE A 696 -39.87 -2.02 47.69
C ILE A 696 -39.66 -0.76 46.83
N GLN A 697 -39.91 0.44 47.35
CA GLN A 697 -39.60 1.70 46.67
C GLN A 697 -38.10 1.85 46.40
N MET A 698 -37.26 1.55 47.39
CA MET A 698 -35.79 1.60 47.26
C MET A 698 -35.30 0.62 46.18
N GLU A 699 -35.72 -0.64 46.21
CA GLU A 699 -35.29 -1.63 45.22
C GLU A 699 -35.85 -1.36 43.82
N VAL A 700 -37.06 -0.78 43.70
CA VAL A 700 -37.58 -0.28 42.43
C VAL A 700 -36.76 0.92 41.92
N GLY A 701 -36.32 1.82 42.81
CA GLY A 701 -35.42 2.92 42.44
C GLY A 701 -34.06 2.44 41.94
N MET A 702 -33.46 1.46 42.64
CA MET A 702 -32.23 0.79 42.22
C MET A 702 -32.41 0.07 40.87
N LEU A 703 -33.53 -0.60 40.66
CA LEU A 703 -33.86 -1.29 39.40
C LEU A 703 -34.03 -0.31 38.22
N VAL A 704 -34.62 0.88 38.43
CA VAL A 704 -34.72 1.93 37.39
C VAL A 704 -33.34 2.50 37.07
N ARG A 705 -32.55 2.85 38.10
CA ARG A 705 -31.22 3.44 37.95
C ARG A 705 -30.22 2.49 37.26
N ASP A 706 -30.28 1.20 37.57
CA ASP A 706 -29.40 0.18 37.00
C ASP A 706 -29.86 -0.26 35.58
N TYR A 707 -31.16 -0.14 35.27
CA TYR A 707 -31.76 -0.52 33.99
C TYR A 707 -32.74 0.56 33.46
N PRO A 708 -32.23 1.68 32.90
CA PRO A 708 -33.04 2.86 32.55
C PRO A 708 -33.96 2.67 31.33
N ASP A 709 -34.03 1.46 30.75
CA ASP A 709 -35.04 1.07 29.75
C ASP A 709 -36.27 0.36 30.37
N ILE A 710 -36.25 0.11 31.69
CA ILE A 710 -37.45 -0.25 32.44
C ILE A 710 -38.46 0.91 32.39
N ARG A 711 -39.73 0.60 32.58
CA ARG A 711 -40.85 1.55 32.42
C ARG A 711 -41.95 1.15 33.40
N ARG A 712 -42.81 2.09 33.77
CA ARG A 712 -43.92 1.93 34.72
C ARG A 712 -44.83 0.74 34.39
N LYS A 713 -44.96 0.37 33.12
CA LYS A 713 -45.66 -0.85 32.64
C LYS A 713 -45.04 -2.14 33.18
N HIS A 714 -43.72 -2.24 33.24
CA HIS A 714 -42.97 -3.39 33.76
C HIS A 714 -43.17 -3.49 35.28
N VAL A 715 -42.90 -2.40 36.00
CA VAL A 715 -43.09 -2.32 37.47
C VAL A 715 -44.54 -2.67 37.86
N ALA A 716 -45.54 -2.12 37.14
CA ALA A 716 -46.94 -2.44 37.39
C ALA A 716 -47.27 -3.93 37.22
N ALA A 717 -46.72 -4.60 36.20
CA ALA A 717 -46.93 -6.03 35.99
C ALA A 717 -46.23 -6.91 37.04
N LEU A 718 -45.08 -6.46 37.57
CA LEU A 718 -44.38 -7.11 38.69
C LEU A 718 -45.20 -7.02 39.99
N LEU A 719 -45.77 -5.85 40.29
CA LEU A 719 -46.68 -5.64 41.43
C LEU A 719 -48.01 -6.41 41.26
N ASP A 720 -48.53 -6.48 40.04
CA ASP A 720 -49.74 -7.25 39.72
C ASP A 720 -49.55 -8.78 39.81
N MET A 721 -48.30 -9.27 39.68
CA MET A 721 -47.90 -10.65 39.97
C MET A 721 -47.71 -10.87 41.47
N ARG A 722 -47.06 -9.94 42.18
CA ARG A 722 -46.93 -9.90 43.65
C ARG A 722 -48.28 -9.92 44.38
N GLY A 723 -49.33 -9.42 43.72
CA GLY A 723 -50.70 -9.37 44.26
C GLY A 723 -51.11 -8.00 44.79
N LEU A 724 -50.25 -6.98 44.71
CA LEU A 724 -50.53 -5.60 45.13
C LEU A 724 -51.43 -4.89 44.09
N ARG A 725 -52.69 -5.33 44.02
CA ARG A 725 -53.72 -4.78 43.12
C ARG A 725 -54.65 -3.87 43.90
N ARG A 726 -54.68 -2.58 43.55
CA ARG A 726 -55.53 -1.51 44.13
C ARG A 726 -55.21 -1.06 45.57
N THR A 727 -53.98 -1.26 46.07
CA THR A 727 -53.53 -0.67 47.34
C THR A 727 -53.00 0.77 47.17
N ALA A 728 -52.95 1.56 48.25
CA ALA A 728 -52.28 2.87 48.29
C ALA A 728 -50.79 2.73 47.93
N ALA A 729 -50.08 1.82 48.60
CA ALA A 729 -48.70 1.42 48.33
C ALA A 729 -48.39 1.15 46.84
N ARG A 730 -49.34 0.63 46.06
CA ARG A 730 -49.14 0.42 44.60
C ARG A 730 -48.95 1.75 43.86
N HIS A 731 -49.62 2.82 44.29
CA HIS A 731 -49.47 4.16 43.72
C HIS A 731 -48.17 4.81 44.19
N GLU A 732 -47.81 4.67 45.47
CA GLU A 732 -46.55 5.14 46.05
C GLU A 732 -45.31 4.52 45.38
N ILE A 733 -45.33 3.20 45.08
CA ILE A 733 -44.24 2.51 44.35
C ILE A 733 -44.21 2.92 42.86
N LEU A 734 -45.37 3.13 42.24
CA LEU A 734 -45.46 3.55 40.84
C LEU A 734 -45.24 5.06 40.63
N ALA A 735 -45.22 5.85 41.70
CA ALA A 735 -44.77 7.25 41.70
C ALA A 735 -43.23 7.28 41.56
N VAL A 736 -42.50 6.64 42.47
CA VAL A 736 -41.02 6.53 42.41
C VAL A 736 -40.51 6.12 41.02
N ALA A 737 -41.11 5.10 40.40
CA ALA A 737 -40.76 4.70 39.04
C ALA A 737 -41.04 5.78 37.97
N ARG A 738 -42.17 6.50 38.08
CA ARG A 738 -42.54 7.61 37.18
C ARG A 738 -41.59 8.80 37.35
N ASP A 739 -41.28 9.14 38.58
CA ASP A 739 -40.58 10.38 38.90
C ASP A 739 -39.09 10.26 38.54
N LEU A 740 -38.51 9.05 38.66
CA LEU A 740 -37.21 8.70 38.09
C LEU A 740 -37.24 8.64 36.54
N GLU A 741 -38.28 8.05 35.92
CA GLU A 741 -38.49 8.07 34.46
C GLU A 741 -38.57 9.51 33.88
N LEU A 742 -39.06 10.47 34.67
CA LEU A 742 -39.11 11.89 34.29
C LEU A 742 -37.79 12.61 34.57
N SER A 743 -37.12 12.31 35.69
CA SER A 743 -35.86 12.95 36.08
C SER A 743 -34.68 12.60 35.18
N GLU A 744 -34.53 11.33 34.75
CA GLU A 744 -33.47 10.98 33.79
C GLU A 744 -33.72 11.56 32.39
N GLY A 745 -34.94 12.01 32.07
CA GLY A 745 -35.34 12.53 30.76
C GLY A 745 -34.63 13.83 30.33
N GLY A 746 -33.98 14.54 31.25
CA GLY A 746 -33.12 15.69 30.95
C GLY A 746 -31.63 15.35 30.78
N SER A 747 -31.23 14.10 31.05
CA SER A 747 -29.83 13.66 30.96
C SER A 747 -29.50 13.01 29.62
N LEU A 748 -28.22 13.10 29.20
CA LEU A 748 -27.74 12.62 27.91
C LEU A 748 -28.18 11.16 27.64
N SER A 749 -28.76 10.92 26.46
CA SER A 749 -29.27 9.63 26.01
C SER A 749 -28.25 8.49 26.19
N ARG A 750 -28.37 7.72 27.28
CA ARG A 750 -27.52 6.56 27.57
C ARG A 750 -27.52 5.57 26.38
N PRO A 751 -26.40 4.85 26.13
CA PRO A 751 -26.28 3.94 25.00
C PRO A 751 -27.37 2.86 24.99
N ARG A 752 -27.97 2.62 23.81
CA ARG A 752 -29.00 1.58 23.62
C ARG A 752 -28.45 0.16 23.79
N ASP A 753 -27.14 0.02 23.80
CA ASP A 753 -26.40 -1.25 23.88
C ASP A 753 -26.56 -1.97 25.23
N ARG A 754 -27.20 -1.32 26.23
CA ARG A 754 -27.61 -1.92 27.51
C ARG A 754 -29.13 -2.01 27.69
N ALA A 755 -29.90 -2.11 26.61
CA ALA A 755 -31.33 -2.36 26.67
C ALA A 755 -31.67 -3.83 27.02
N PHE A 756 -32.47 -4.02 28.07
CA PHE A 756 -32.97 -5.32 28.53
C PHE A 756 -34.50 -5.37 28.56
N PHE A 757 -35.16 -4.39 29.20
CA PHE A 757 -36.62 -4.35 29.32
C PHE A 757 -37.34 -3.88 28.05
N ALA A 758 -36.64 -3.26 27.09
CA ALA A 758 -37.19 -2.86 25.80
C ALA A 758 -37.83 -4.05 25.03
N ASP A 759 -37.19 -5.22 25.07
CA ASP A 759 -37.60 -6.45 24.37
C ASP A 759 -38.62 -7.30 25.17
N ILE A 760 -39.16 -6.76 26.27
CA ILE A 760 -40.11 -7.45 27.16
C ILE A 760 -41.53 -6.90 26.96
N PRO A 761 -42.38 -7.60 26.16
CA PRO A 761 -43.75 -7.16 25.92
C PRO A 761 -44.66 -7.45 27.12
N VAL A 762 -44.97 -6.41 27.89
CA VAL A 762 -46.03 -6.41 28.90
C VAL A 762 -47.40 -6.37 28.23
N PRO A 763 -48.35 -7.28 28.54
CA PRO A 763 -49.73 -7.15 28.11
C PRO A 763 -50.36 -5.87 28.66
N ARG A 764 -50.98 -5.05 27.81
CA ARG A 764 -51.86 -3.97 28.28
C ARG A 764 -53.02 -4.61 29.07
N PRO A 765 -53.44 -4.05 30.21
CA PRO A 765 -54.70 -4.45 30.81
C PRO A 765 -55.83 -4.18 29.79
N PRO A 766 -56.85 -5.05 29.70
CA PRO A 766 -58.01 -4.74 28.88
C PRO A 766 -58.68 -3.48 29.43
N PHE A 767 -58.98 -2.52 28.55
CA PHE A 767 -59.74 -1.31 28.90
C PHE A 767 -61.20 -1.68 29.15
N CYS A 768 -61.48 -2.22 30.34
CA CYS A 768 -62.84 -2.23 30.87
C CYS A 768 -63.23 -0.77 31.15
N LEU A 769 -64.10 -0.20 30.32
CA LEU A 769 -64.70 1.11 30.54
C LEU A 769 -65.57 1.05 31.80
N SER A 770 -64.98 1.35 32.94
CA SER A 770 -65.67 1.43 34.23
C SER A 770 -66.47 2.73 34.35
N LEU A 771 -67.54 2.83 33.55
CA LEU A 771 -68.62 3.77 33.80
C LEU A 771 -69.28 3.43 35.14
N PRO A 772 -69.35 4.36 36.10
CA PRO A 772 -69.99 4.11 37.40
C PRO A 772 -71.51 4.16 37.26
N LEU A 773 -72.11 3.07 36.76
CA LEU A 773 -73.57 2.91 36.76
C LEU A 773 -74.05 2.65 38.20
N PHE A 774 -74.60 3.70 38.82
CA PHE A 774 -75.33 3.59 40.09
C PHE A 774 -76.53 2.66 39.92
N LEU A 775 -76.63 1.65 40.78
CA LEU A 775 -77.74 0.71 40.82
C LEU A 775 -78.97 1.34 41.50
N GLY A 776 -79.74 2.11 40.73
CA GLY A 776 -81.15 2.39 41.02
C GLY A 776 -81.99 1.11 41.01
N ARG A 777 -83.08 1.08 41.77
CA ARG A 777 -83.95 -0.11 41.93
C ARG A 777 -85.03 -0.20 40.83
N LEU A 778 -85.61 -1.41 40.72
CA LEU A 778 -86.84 -1.78 39.99
C LEU A 778 -86.69 -1.96 38.46
N PRO A 779 -87.53 -2.79 37.82
CA PRO A 779 -87.77 -4.19 38.17
C PRO A 779 -87.59 -5.15 36.96
N LEU A 780 -87.46 -6.46 37.22
CA LEU A 780 -87.27 -7.48 36.17
C LEU A 780 -88.53 -7.71 35.31
N SER A 781 -88.54 -7.27 34.04
CA SER A 781 -89.33 -7.95 32.98
C SER A 781 -88.94 -7.56 31.53
N ARG A 782 -88.95 -8.58 30.64
CA ARG A 782 -88.96 -8.55 29.15
C ARG A 782 -87.65 -8.22 28.38
N LEU A 783 -87.53 -8.89 27.22
CA LEU A 783 -86.55 -8.75 26.11
C LEU A 783 -85.07 -9.04 26.50
N ALA A 784 -84.33 -10.02 25.96
CA ALA A 784 -84.48 -10.91 24.79
C ALA A 784 -84.41 -10.23 23.40
N CYS A 785 -83.20 -10.15 22.82
CA CYS A 785 -82.88 -10.42 21.40
C CYS A 785 -81.37 -10.29 21.08
N LEU A 786 -80.93 -11.15 20.15
CA LEU A 786 -79.61 -11.45 19.55
C LEU A 786 -78.84 -10.25 18.88
N PRO A 787 -77.63 -10.40 18.26
CA PRO A 787 -76.72 -11.58 18.11
C PRO A 787 -75.23 -11.32 18.47
N TRP A 788 -74.38 -12.36 18.32
CA TRP A 788 -72.91 -12.33 18.53
C TRP A 788 -72.14 -12.49 17.19
N PRO A 789 -71.25 -11.56 16.78
CA PRO A 789 -70.42 -11.72 15.58
C PRO A 789 -69.28 -12.75 15.74
N ARG A 790 -69.21 -13.76 14.86
CA ARG A 790 -68.10 -14.74 14.82
C ARG A 790 -66.86 -14.16 14.10
N PRO A 791 -65.63 -14.52 14.50
CA PRO A 791 -64.42 -14.20 13.73
C PRO A 791 -64.29 -15.07 12.46
N PRO A 792 -63.63 -14.58 11.40
CA PRO A 792 -63.42 -15.35 10.16
C PRO A 792 -62.32 -16.41 10.30
N SER A 793 -62.50 -17.53 9.61
CA SER A 793 -61.52 -18.62 9.50
C SER A 793 -60.76 -18.58 8.15
N PRO A 794 -59.51 -19.10 8.08
CA PRO A 794 -58.69 -18.99 6.88
C PRO A 794 -59.08 -20.01 5.79
N SER A 795 -59.06 -19.57 4.54
CA SER A 795 -59.30 -20.39 3.35
C SER A 795 -58.08 -21.24 2.98
N ARG A 796 -58.21 -22.58 3.02
CA ARG A 796 -57.29 -23.50 2.34
C ARG A 796 -57.70 -23.66 0.88
N ALA A 797 -56.77 -23.43 -0.05
CA ALA A 797 -56.90 -23.90 -1.42
C ALA A 797 -56.84 -25.44 -1.47
N ARG A 798 -57.51 -26.04 -2.46
CA ARG A 798 -57.63 -27.50 -2.63
C ARG A 798 -57.05 -27.88 -3.99
N ALA A 799 -56.06 -28.77 -4.01
CA ALA A 799 -55.48 -29.27 -5.26
C ALA A 799 -56.41 -30.26 -5.96
N GLN A 800 -56.37 -30.31 -7.30
CA GLN A 800 -56.78 -31.47 -8.08
C GLN A 800 -56.20 -31.42 -9.50
N ARG A 801 -55.61 -32.54 -9.92
CA ARG A 801 -54.95 -32.81 -11.22
C ARG A 801 -53.64 -32.05 -11.42
#